data_AF-A0A1L9VY29-F1
#
_entry.id   AF-A0A1L9VY29-F1
#
_cell.length_a   1.000
_cell.length_b   1.000
_cell.length_c   1.000
_cell.angle_alpha   90.00
_cell.angle_beta   90.00
_cell.angle_gamma   90.00
#
_symmetry.space_group_name_H-M   'P 1'
#
loop_
_entity.id
_entity.type
_entity.pdbx_description
1 polymer ?
#
loop_
_entity_poly.entity_id
_entity_poly.type
_entity_poly.pdbx_seq_one_letter_code
_entity_poly.pdbx_strand_id
1 'polypeptide(L)'
;MSFDQDTLRARFCHALSEMYRTEVPLYGDLVDLVYEADATALKSQKTRCKDNHNHIDLDPDTILPSRNRVERHGAIRLGTPHELSTIRRMFATMGMYPVGYYDLSVVGFPMHATAFRPRKREALDNNPFRVFTTLLRMELLTERTRELAVRALRQRRVFTERLVELIGRVEEQGSLSEEECKEFIKEGLETFRWHSQATVTLEEYQILKDEHPLVADIVSFPNCHINHLTPRTIDIDLVQKLMQDRGMPAKERIEGPPQRKCPILLRQTSFKALEETVYFRDASSGVYIKGSHTARFGEVEQRGYALTRQGRQLYDEILERVNAETAEVKASAAQYEEILQRRFLEFPDDLDQLRSQKLAYFCYRLESSAVINGKQKPQASAKLSELLKQGILEYEPIIYEDFLPLSAGGIFNSNLGNQSQSQQLIRDAGSDLKEFQRALGDSIKDEFDLYEQMQRESLEICGKLLGVEICALNDRSHDRYNLPTRSPRNGESRKKKYSETVRQFDLLETIGGPTLSYSEAIFICENVNKTTEEAFLKVYRQIPHVATEGEPHTIRAQQAGTGTFCDIEAYMKFAARQATHLPICLAHKSERQDEYDLVPAGFIEYMPWLRGIHHLVGHKGSKKIYIVDFTVTHLMEAKADWNDFFFASWVLAYPPKGTNGMNSEVTSPDMSNWKF
;
A
#
# COMPACT_ATOMS: atom_id res chain seq x y z
N MET A 1 -23.65 -7.60 22.11
CA MET A 1 -23.00 -7.83 20.80
C MET A 1 -21.53 -7.49 20.99
N SER A 2 -20.61 -8.29 20.43
CA SER A 2 -19.18 -7.97 20.46
C SER A 2 -18.92 -6.72 19.60
N PHE A 3 -18.03 -5.86 20.05
CA PHE A 3 -17.52 -4.74 19.26
C PHE A 3 -16.99 -5.22 17.92
N ASP A 4 -17.48 -4.64 16.82
CA ASP A 4 -17.08 -4.95 15.46
C ASP A 4 -16.74 -3.65 14.70
N GLN A 5 -15.50 -3.56 14.23
CA GLN A 5 -14.98 -2.38 13.57
C GLN A 5 -15.66 -2.13 12.22
N ASP A 6 -16.05 -3.19 11.52
CA ASP A 6 -16.72 -3.10 10.22
C ASP A 6 -18.12 -2.51 10.36
N THR A 7 -18.88 -2.99 11.33
CA THR A 7 -20.19 -2.43 11.69
C THR A 7 -20.07 -0.97 12.13
N LEU A 8 -19.07 -0.63 12.96
CA LEU A 8 -18.85 0.76 13.38
C LEU A 8 -18.52 1.68 12.19
N ARG A 9 -17.64 1.24 11.28
CA ARG A 9 -17.29 1.95 10.05
C ARG A 9 -18.52 2.18 9.16
N ALA A 10 -19.34 1.15 8.96
CA ALA A 10 -20.55 1.26 8.16
C ALA A 10 -21.54 2.28 8.74
N ARG A 11 -21.76 2.24 10.07
CA ARG A 11 -22.62 3.21 10.77
C ARG A 11 -22.06 4.64 10.71
N PHE A 12 -20.76 4.80 10.87
CA PHE A 12 -20.08 6.09 10.75
C PHE A 12 -20.22 6.66 9.33
N CYS A 13 -19.92 5.87 8.30
CA CYS A 13 -20.06 6.25 6.90
C CYS A 13 -21.49 6.68 6.56
N HIS A 14 -22.50 5.94 7.06
CA HIS A 14 -23.90 6.30 6.88
C HIS A 14 -24.23 7.65 7.54
N ALA A 15 -23.89 7.82 8.82
CA ALA A 15 -24.17 9.05 9.56
C ALA A 15 -23.44 10.26 8.96
N LEU A 16 -22.23 10.06 8.44
CA LEU A 16 -21.46 11.06 7.72
C LEU A 16 -22.13 11.48 6.41
N SER A 17 -22.65 10.51 5.65
CA SER A 17 -23.40 10.78 4.42
C SER A 17 -24.68 11.57 4.68
N GLU A 18 -25.42 11.25 5.74
CA GLU A 18 -26.64 11.98 6.10
C GLU A 18 -26.33 13.42 6.59
N MET A 19 -25.27 13.59 7.37
CA MET A 19 -24.77 14.91 7.74
C MET A 19 -24.40 15.72 6.48
N TYR A 20 -23.60 15.16 5.58
CA TYR A 20 -23.14 15.84 4.37
C TYR A 20 -24.29 16.17 3.41
N ARG A 21 -25.28 15.28 3.26
CA ARG A 21 -26.52 15.53 2.50
C ARG A 21 -27.33 16.69 3.06
N THR A 22 -27.40 16.81 4.38
CA THR A 22 -28.09 17.92 5.04
C THR A 22 -27.36 19.24 4.81
N GLU A 23 -26.02 19.22 4.83
CA GLU A 23 -25.22 20.42 4.66
C GLU A 23 -25.03 20.85 3.20
N VAL A 24 -25.11 19.90 2.25
CA VAL A 24 -24.89 20.11 0.81
C VAL A 24 -26.03 19.43 0.02
N PRO A 25 -27.16 20.12 -0.22
CA PRO A 25 -28.32 19.50 -0.88
C PRO A 25 -28.03 18.90 -2.27
N LEU A 26 -27.14 19.52 -3.06
CA LEU A 26 -26.74 18.97 -4.37
C LEU A 26 -26.03 17.61 -4.28
N TYR A 27 -25.44 17.26 -3.13
CA TYR A 27 -24.94 15.89 -2.92
C TYR A 27 -26.11 14.90 -2.81
N GLY A 28 -27.22 15.29 -2.20
CA GLY A 28 -28.44 14.48 -2.18
C GLY A 28 -28.93 14.19 -3.60
N ASP A 29 -29.05 15.24 -4.42
CA ASP A 29 -29.46 15.12 -5.82
C ASP A 29 -28.50 14.22 -6.63
N LEU A 30 -27.19 14.33 -6.37
CA LEU A 30 -26.17 13.49 -7.00
C LEU A 30 -26.33 12.02 -6.63
N VAL A 31 -26.57 11.70 -5.36
CA VAL A 31 -26.76 10.31 -4.90
C VAL A 31 -27.97 9.68 -5.59
N ASP A 32 -29.06 10.44 -5.70
CA ASP A 32 -30.29 9.97 -6.34
C ASP A 32 -30.08 9.79 -7.87
N LEU A 33 -29.33 10.71 -8.49
CA LEU A 33 -28.96 10.63 -9.90
C LEU A 33 -28.06 9.42 -10.19
N VAL A 34 -27.09 9.13 -9.33
CA VAL A 34 -26.24 7.93 -9.44
C VAL A 34 -27.08 6.66 -9.39
N TYR A 35 -28.05 6.57 -8.48
CA TYR A 35 -28.96 5.43 -8.41
C TYR A 35 -29.77 5.24 -9.70
N GLU A 36 -30.28 6.32 -10.28
CA GLU A 36 -30.99 6.30 -11.56
C GLU A 36 -30.10 5.88 -12.74
N ALA A 37 -28.87 6.41 -12.79
CA ALA A 37 -27.88 6.05 -13.80
C ALA A 37 -27.55 4.55 -13.72
N ASP A 38 -27.27 4.04 -12.52
CA ASP A 38 -26.94 2.64 -12.31
C ASP A 38 -28.12 1.73 -12.69
N ALA A 39 -29.36 2.08 -12.31
CA ALA A 39 -30.56 1.35 -12.71
C ALA A 39 -30.74 1.30 -14.24
N THR A 40 -30.46 2.42 -14.92
CA THR A 40 -30.56 2.55 -16.37
C THR A 40 -29.47 1.76 -17.10
N ALA A 41 -28.23 1.78 -16.58
CA ALA A 41 -27.11 1.01 -17.10
C ALA A 41 -27.37 -0.49 -16.99
N LEU A 42 -27.89 -0.96 -15.84
CA LEU A 42 -28.29 -2.36 -15.64
C LEU A 42 -29.40 -2.81 -16.60
N LYS A 43 -30.42 -1.98 -16.81
CA LYS A 43 -31.49 -2.24 -17.79
C LYS A 43 -30.91 -2.39 -19.20
N SER A 44 -30.01 -1.49 -19.59
CA SER A 44 -29.38 -1.49 -20.91
C SER A 44 -28.46 -2.70 -21.14
N GLN A 45 -27.71 -3.13 -20.12
CA GLN A 45 -26.86 -4.32 -20.18
C GLN A 45 -27.70 -5.60 -20.33
N LYS A 46 -28.81 -5.73 -19.60
CA LYS A 46 -29.72 -6.87 -19.76
C LYS A 46 -30.38 -6.92 -21.13
N THR A 47 -30.82 -5.81 -21.73
CA THR A 47 -31.44 -5.82 -23.07
C THR A 47 -30.47 -6.26 -24.18
N ARG A 48 -29.14 -6.11 -23.98
CA ARG A 48 -28.11 -6.60 -24.90
C ARG A 48 -27.88 -8.11 -24.80
N CYS A 49 -28.14 -8.71 -23.65
CA CYS A 49 -28.15 -10.16 -23.44
C CYS A 49 -29.56 -10.68 -23.80
N LYS A 50 -29.70 -11.55 -24.80
CA LYS A 50 -31.00 -11.98 -25.36
C LYS A 50 -31.88 -12.85 -24.42
N ASP A 51 -31.94 -12.58 -23.13
CA ASP A 51 -32.83 -13.26 -22.18
C ASP A 51 -34.14 -12.47 -22.06
N ASN A 52 -35.07 -12.83 -22.95
CA ASN A 52 -36.32 -12.12 -23.19
C ASN A 52 -37.43 -12.52 -22.19
N HIS A 53 -37.12 -12.68 -20.90
CA HIS A 53 -38.10 -13.11 -19.88
C HIS A 53 -38.19 -12.12 -18.71
N ASN A 54 -39.37 -11.48 -18.65
CA ASN A 54 -39.94 -10.61 -17.62
C ASN A 54 -39.37 -9.18 -17.48
N HIS A 55 -40.28 -8.21 -17.58
CA HIS A 55 -40.16 -6.86 -16.99
C HIS A 55 -40.02 -7.00 -15.48
N ILE A 56 -38.82 -7.33 -15.00
CA ILE A 56 -38.47 -7.22 -13.60
C ILE A 56 -37.89 -5.82 -13.44
N ASP A 57 -38.46 -5.02 -12.55
CA ASP A 57 -37.84 -3.75 -12.17
C ASP A 57 -36.47 -4.07 -11.57
N LEU A 58 -35.41 -3.68 -12.28
CA LEU A 58 -34.03 -3.98 -11.91
C LEU A 58 -33.59 -2.95 -10.87
N ASP A 59 -33.91 -3.22 -9.62
CA ASP A 59 -33.40 -2.45 -8.50
C ASP A 59 -31.89 -2.71 -8.36
N PRO A 60 -31.02 -1.68 -8.55
CA PRO A 60 -29.57 -1.81 -8.37
C PRO A 60 -29.19 -2.48 -7.06
N ASP A 61 -29.96 -2.24 -6.00
CA ASP A 61 -29.67 -2.77 -4.66
C ASP A 61 -29.85 -4.29 -4.55
N THR A 62 -30.56 -4.89 -5.51
CA THR A 62 -30.76 -6.34 -5.58
C THR A 62 -29.78 -7.06 -6.50
N ILE A 63 -29.17 -6.34 -7.44
CA ILE A 63 -28.35 -6.91 -8.52
C ILE A 63 -26.87 -6.63 -8.30
N LEU A 64 -26.54 -5.42 -7.86
CA LEU A 64 -25.16 -5.05 -7.57
C LEU A 64 -24.72 -5.64 -6.24
N PRO A 65 -23.41 -5.86 -6.05
CA PRO A 65 -22.87 -6.21 -4.75
C PRO A 65 -23.35 -5.24 -3.67
N SER A 66 -23.66 -5.74 -2.47
CA SER A 66 -24.17 -4.93 -1.35
C SER A 66 -23.29 -3.71 -1.04
N ARG A 67 -21.97 -3.81 -1.27
CA ARG A 67 -21.04 -2.69 -1.15
C ARG A 67 -21.36 -1.50 -2.06
N ASN A 68 -21.88 -1.70 -3.27
CA ASN A 68 -22.00 -0.63 -4.28
C ASN A 68 -22.87 0.54 -3.79
N ARG A 69 -24.00 0.27 -3.13
CA ARG A 69 -24.91 1.32 -2.65
C ARG A 69 -24.26 2.20 -1.58
N VAL A 70 -23.56 1.55 -0.64
CA VAL A 70 -22.96 2.18 0.55
C VAL A 70 -21.56 2.70 0.30
N GLU A 71 -20.95 2.36 -0.83
CA GLU A 71 -19.58 2.70 -1.16
C GLU A 71 -19.41 4.21 -1.37
N ARG A 72 -18.59 4.79 -0.52
CA ARG A 72 -18.26 6.21 -0.51
C ARG A 72 -16.78 6.39 -0.21
N HIS A 73 -16.21 7.49 -0.69
CA HIS A 73 -14.99 8.03 -0.10
C HIS A 73 -15.18 9.48 0.32
N GLY A 74 -14.54 9.87 1.42
CA GLY A 74 -14.42 11.26 1.83
C GLY A 74 -13.03 11.81 1.56
N ALA A 75 -12.88 13.13 1.55
CA ALA A 75 -11.58 13.78 1.59
C ALA A 75 -11.54 14.88 2.66
N ILE A 76 -10.45 14.92 3.43
CA ILE A 76 -10.21 15.89 4.49
C ILE A 76 -8.80 16.47 4.39
N ARG A 77 -8.62 17.68 4.96
CA ARG A 77 -7.34 18.37 5.01
C ARG A 77 -6.99 18.74 6.43
N LEU A 78 -5.76 18.42 6.82
CA LEU A 78 -5.23 18.63 8.16
C LEU A 78 -4.08 19.65 8.12
N GLY A 79 -3.95 20.41 9.20
CA GLY A 79 -2.93 21.43 9.35
C GLY A 79 -1.72 21.00 10.18
N THR A 80 -1.84 19.97 11.02
CA THR A 80 -0.76 19.59 11.94
C THR A 80 -0.47 18.09 12.03
N PRO A 81 0.77 17.69 12.36
CA PRO A 81 1.11 16.30 12.66
C PRO A 81 0.27 15.68 13.79
N HIS A 82 -0.08 16.47 14.82
CA HIS A 82 -0.92 16.00 15.91
C HIS A 82 -2.33 15.64 15.42
N GLU A 83 -2.89 16.42 14.50
CA GLU A 83 -4.15 16.11 13.86
C GLU A 83 -4.06 14.83 13.04
N LEU A 84 -2.99 14.63 12.26
CA LEU A 84 -2.79 13.41 11.47
C LEU A 84 -2.64 12.16 12.35
N SER A 85 -1.87 12.22 13.42
CA SER A 85 -1.70 11.10 14.34
C SER A 85 -3.01 10.77 15.08
N THR A 86 -3.80 11.79 15.46
CA THR A 86 -5.08 11.57 16.14
C THR A 86 -6.15 11.01 15.20
N ILE A 87 -6.25 11.53 13.96
CA ILE A 87 -7.20 10.98 12.99
C ILE A 87 -6.85 9.54 12.63
N ARG A 88 -5.56 9.17 12.55
CA ARG A 88 -5.12 7.79 12.36
C ARG A 88 -5.71 6.87 13.44
N ARG A 89 -5.65 7.29 14.71
CA ARG A 89 -6.19 6.52 15.84
C ARG A 89 -7.70 6.38 15.74
N MET A 90 -8.40 7.47 15.42
CA MET A 90 -9.85 7.46 15.17
C MET A 90 -10.23 6.48 14.05
N PHE A 91 -9.53 6.52 12.92
CA PHE A 91 -9.77 5.61 11.80
C PHE A 91 -9.41 4.16 12.14
N ALA A 92 -8.37 3.92 12.92
CA ALA A 92 -7.99 2.59 13.38
C ALA A 92 -9.09 1.94 14.24
N THR A 93 -9.84 2.71 15.04
CA THR A 93 -11.02 2.22 15.77
C THR A 93 -12.09 1.65 14.83
N MET A 94 -12.17 2.15 13.59
CA MET A 94 -13.09 1.71 12.54
C MET A 94 -12.46 0.72 11.54
N GLY A 95 -11.30 0.12 11.88
CA GLY A 95 -10.62 -0.83 11.01
C GLY A 95 -10.06 -0.21 9.72
N MET A 96 -9.83 1.10 9.72
CA MET A 96 -9.30 1.86 8.61
C MET A 96 -7.86 2.26 8.89
N TYR A 97 -6.98 2.01 7.92
CA TYR A 97 -5.55 2.14 8.10
C TYR A 97 -4.89 2.90 6.95
N PRO A 98 -3.74 3.55 7.16
CA PRO A 98 -3.05 4.29 6.12
C PRO A 98 -2.50 3.34 5.04
N VAL A 99 -2.87 3.61 3.79
CA VAL A 99 -2.45 2.90 2.58
C VAL A 99 -2.13 3.90 1.48
N GLY A 100 -1.00 3.69 0.81
CA GLY A 100 -0.48 4.57 -0.24
C GLY A 100 0.03 5.90 0.31
N TYR A 101 0.99 6.48 -0.41
CA TYR A 101 1.54 7.80 -0.14
C TYR A 101 1.45 8.67 -1.39
N TYR A 102 0.92 9.88 -1.23
CA TYR A 102 0.64 10.80 -2.31
C TYR A 102 1.35 12.13 -2.02
N ASP A 103 2.43 12.42 -2.73
CA ASP A 103 3.06 13.73 -2.67
C ASP A 103 2.38 14.65 -3.68
N LEU A 104 1.71 15.70 -3.19
CA LEU A 104 0.97 16.65 -4.03
C LEU A 104 1.80 17.88 -4.38
N SER A 105 3.01 17.99 -3.83
CA SER A 105 3.94 19.09 -4.16
C SER A 105 4.41 19.01 -5.62
N VAL A 106 4.47 17.81 -6.19
CA VAL A 106 4.83 17.56 -7.60
C VAL A 106 3.85 18.19 -8.60
N VAL A 107 2.62 18.47 -8.16
CA VAL A 107 1.58 19.14 -8.95
C VAL A 107 1.23 20.53 -8.40
N GLY A 108 2.08 21.08 -7.52
CA GLY A 108 1.99 22.46 -7.06
C GLY A 108 1.21 22.69 -5.76
N PHE A 109 0.72 21.65 -5.09
CA PHE A 109 0.00 21.78 -3.83
C PHE A 109 0.94 21.63 -2.64
N PRO A 110 0.88 22.52 -1.62
CA PRO A 110 1.77 22.45 -0.46
C PRO A 110 1.35 21.35 0.51
N MET A 111 1.13 20.11 0.05
CA MET A 111 0.55 19.03 0.83
C MET A 111 1.08 17.66 0.41
N HIS A 112 0.94 16.70 1.31
CA HIS A 112 1.10 15.27 1.07
C HIS A 112 -0.05 14.50 1.72
N ALA A 113 -0.29 13.25 1.32
CA ALA A 113 -1.50 12.53 1.72
C ALA A 113 -1.30 11.01 1.87
N THR A 114 -2.28 10.38 2.51
CA THR A 114 -2.50 8.92 2.53
C THR A 114 -4.01 8.64 2.48
N ALA A 115 -4.39 7.41 2.14
CA ALA A 115 -5.78 6.96 2.22
C ALA A 115 -5.99 6.08 3.45
N PHE A 116 -6.94 6.42 4.32
CA PHE A 116 -7.38 5.55 5.40
C PHE A 116 -8.49 4.64 4.90
N ARG A 117 -8.26 3.32 4.94
CA ARG A 117 -9.23 2.33 4.45
C ARG A 117 -9.03 0.93 5.04
N PRO A 118 -10.02 0.03 4.92
CA PRO A 118 -9.83 -1.38 5.25
C PRO A 118 -8.78 -2.03 4.36
N ARG A 119 -8.07 -3.02 4.92
CA ARG A 119 -6.98 -3.75 4.23
C ARG A 119 -7.37 -5.14 3.76
N LYS A 120 -8.37 -5.77 4.39
CA LYS A 120 -8.81 -7.14 4.12
C LYS A 120 -9.99 -7.16 3.16
N ARG A 121 -10.08 -8.20 2.33
CA ARG A 121 -11.14 -8.33 1.32
C ARG A 121 -12.52 -8.39 1.96
N GLU A 122 -12.69 -9.17 3.03
CA GLU A 122 -13.96 -9.33 3.72
C GLU A 122 -14.47 -7.99 4.29
N ALA A 123 -13.56 -7.18 4.84
CA ALA A 123 -13.89 -5.87 5.38
C ALA A 123 -14.27 -4.86 4.29
N LEU A 124 -13.63 -4.93 3.12
CA LEU A 124 -13.97 -4.12 1.94
C LEU A 124 -15.32 -4.55 1.34
N ASP A 125 -15.60 -5.85 1.29
CA ASP A 125 -16.88 -6.36 0.79
C ASP A 125 -18.06 -5.98 1.70
N ASN A 126 -17.82 -5.88 3.01
CA ASN A 126 -18.82 -5.38 3.97
C ASN A 126 -19.06 -3.88 3.83
N ASN A 127 -17.99 -3.08 3.93
CA ASN A 127 -18.06 -1.63 3.78
C ASN A 127 -16.69 -1.06 3.42
N PRO A 128 -16.50 -0.59 2.17
CA PRO A 128 -15.21 -0.13 1.68
C PRO A 128 -15.01 1.38 1.90
N PHE A 129 -15.57 1.96 2.96
CA PHE A 129 -15.41 3.40 3.22
C PHE A 129 -13.93 3.79 3.32
N ARG A 130 -13.57 4.86 2.61
CA ARG A 130 -12.21 5.39 2.51
C ARG A 130 -12.21 6.87 2.84
N VAL A 131 -11.14 7.36 3.44
CA VAL A 131 -10.91 8.81 3.59
C VAL A 131 -9.53 9.18 3.08
N PHE A 132 -9.49 10.02 2.04
CA PHE A 132 -8.27 10.63 1.55
C PHE A 132 -7.88 11.78 2.49
N THR A 133 -6.77 11.63 3.20
CA THR A 133 -6.36 12.55 4.25
C THR A 133 -5.06 13.23 3.86
N THR A 134 -5.13 14.54 3.69
CA THR A 134 -3.98 15.39 3.37
C THR A 134 -3.45 16.09 4.62
N LEU A 135 -2.14 16.33 4.65
CA LEU A 135 -1.46 17.15 5.65
C LEU A 135 -0.75 18.32 4.94
N LEU A 136 -0.93 19.52 5.47
CA LEU A 136 -0.27 20.74 5.03
C LEU A 136 1.24 20.70 5.33
N ARG A 137 2.05 20.98 4.29
CA ARG A 137 3.51 21.09 4.37
C ARG A 137 3.91 22.54 4.66
N MET A 138 4.07 22.84 5.94
CA MET A 138 4.39 24.19 6.43
C MET A 138 5.68 24.76 5.82
N GLU A 139 6.65 23.90 5.54
CA GLU A 139 7.95 24.24 4.95
C GLU A 139 7.86 24.76 3.52
N LEU A 140 6.73 24.51 2.82
CA LEU A 140 6.47 25.02 1.47
C LEU A 140 5.80 26.41 1.45
N LEU A 141 5.36 26.92 2.61
CA LEU A 141 4.73 28.24 2.73
C LEU A 141 5.77 29.35 2.91
N THR A 142 5.45 30.58 2.48
CA THR A 142 6.24 31.77 2.85
C THR A 142 6.32 31.95 4.37
N GLU A 143 7.37 32.61 4.86
CA GLU A 143 7.59 32.82 6.30
C GLU A 143 6.41 33.52 6.98
N ARG A 144 5.89 34.59 6.37
CA ARG A 144 4.70 35.32 6.84
C ARG A 144 3.48 34.41 6.97
N THR A 145 3.18 33.63 5.93
CA THR A 145 2.01 32.73 5.91
C THR A 145 2.19 31.58 6.89
N ARG A 146 3.40 31.04 7.02
CA ARG A 146 3.75 29.97 7.95
C ARG A 146 3.54 30.39 9.41
N GLU A 147 4.01 31.57 9.81
CA GLU A 147 3.82 32.08 11.17
C GLU A 147 2.33 32.26 11.52
N LEU A 148 1.56 32.81 10.57
CA LEU A 148 0.12 32.95 10.69
C LEU A 148 -0.57 31.58 10.84
N ALA A 149 -0.23 30.62 9.97
CA ALA A 149 -0.78 29.27 10.00
C ALA A 149 -0.48 28.55 11.32
N VAL A 150 0.76 28.61 11.79
CA VAL A 150 1.17 28.01 13.07
C VAL A 150 0.38 28.62 14.24
N ARG A 151 0.22 29.94 14.28
CA ARG A 151 -0.56 30.60 15.33
C ARG A 151 -2.03 30.17 15.30
N ALA A 152 -2.67 30.21 14.14
CA ALA A 152 -4.09 29.88 14.00
C ALA A 152 -4.37 28.41 14.32
N LEU A 153 -3.57 27.48 13.78
CA LEU A 153 -3.75 26.04 14.01
C LEU A 153 -3.46 25.60 15.44
N ARG A 154 -2.56 26.29 16.15
CA ARG A 154 -2.29 26.00 17.57
C ARG A 154 -3.49 26.29 18.49
N GLN A 155 -4.38 27.18 18.08
CA GLN A 155 -5.53 27.62 18.90
C GLN A 155 -6.77 26.75 18.67
N ARG A 156 -6.86 26.02 17.55
CA ARG A 156 -8.04 25.21 17.25
C ARG A 156 -8.01 23.85 17.95
N ARG A 157 -9.19 23.32 18.21
CA ARG A 157 -9.40 21.97 18.75
C ARG A 157 -10.33 21.22 17.81
N VAL A 158 -9.73 20.40 16.94
CA VAL A 158 -10.44 19.63 15.91
C VAL A 158 -11.24 18.47 16.51
N PHE A 159 -10.70 17.81 17.52
CA PHE A 159 -11.30 16.64 18.17
C PHE A 159 -11.93 17.03 19.51
N THR A 160 -13.12 16.50 19.79
CA THR A 160 -13.74 16.67 21.09
C THR A 160 -13.01 15.85 22.15
N GLU A 161 -13.03 16.31 23.41
CA GLU A 161 -12.38 15.60 24.52
C GLU A 161 -12.96 14.19 24.70
N ARG A 162 -14.28 14.04 24.49
CA ARG A 162 -14.96 12.75 24.56
C ARG A 162 -14.53 11.79 23.46
N LEU A 163 -14.34 12.28 22.22
CA LEU A 163 -13.83 11.45 21.12
C LEU A 163 -12.44 10.88 21.46
N VAL A 164 -11.54 11.72 21.98
CA VAL A 164 -10.18 11.30 22.35
C VAL A 164 -10.20 10.27 23.48
N GLU A 165 -11.09 10.43 24.48
CA GLU A 165 -11.29 9.43 25.54
C GLU A 165 -11.75 8.08 24.97
N LEU A 166 -12.75 8.09 24.08
CA LEU A 166 -13.30 6.87 23.47
C LEU A 166 -12.26 6.14 22.60
N ILE A 167 -11.42 6.89 21.87
CA ILE A 167 -10.27 6.32 21.14
C ILE A 167 -9.32 5.63 22.12
N GLY A 168 -8.97 6.29 23.23
CA GLY A 168 -8.11 5.71 24.26
C GLY A 168 -8.68 4.42 24.87
N ARG A 169 -10.00 4.37 25.11
CA ARG A 169 -10.67 3.15 25.59
C ARG A 169 -10.50 1.97 24.64
N VAL A 170 -10.61 2.19 23.33
CA VAL A 170 -10.39 1.13 22.32
C VAL A 170 -8.95 0.67 22.32
N GLU A 171 -8.00 1.58 22.46
CA GLU A 171 -6.57 1.24 22.51
C GLU A 171 -6.21 0.43 23.77
N GLU A 172 -6.84 0.72 24.91
CA GLU A 172 -6.59 0.03 26.19
C GLU A 172 -7.36 -1.30 26.31
N GLN A 173 -8.63 -1.32 25.91
CA GLN A 173 -9.56 -2.43 26.20
C GLN A 173 -9.92 -3.24 24.95
N GLY A 174 -9.55 -2.76 23.76
CA GLY A 174 -9.85 -3.42 22.48
C GLY A 174 -11.33 -3.37 22.06
N SER A 175 -12.20 -2.66 22.79
CA SER A 175 -13.64 -2.63 22.51
C SER A 175 -14.34 -1.38 23.04
N LEU A 176 -15.53 -1.12 22.49
CA LEU A 176 -16.52 -0.16 23.02
C LEU A 176 -17.86 -0.89 23.25
N SER A 177 -18.63 -0.43 24.23
CA SER A 177 -20.04 -0.79 24.35
C SER A 177 -20.89 -0.16 23.22
N GLU A 178 -22.12 -0.62 23.07
CA GLU A 178 -23.04 -0.11 22.03
C GLU A 178 -23.36 1.39 22.22
N GLU A 179 -23.51 1.86 23.46
CA GLU A 179 -23.75 3.28 23.74
C GLU A 179 -22.50 4.12 23.44
N GLU A 180 -21.31 3.63 23.81
CA GLU A 180 -20.05 4.28 23.46
C GLU A 180 -19.80 4.31 21.95
N CYS A 181 -20.24 3.30 21.20
CA CYS A 181 -20.18 3.34 19.74
C CYS A 181 -21.05 4.47 19.17
N LYS A 182 -22.26 4.69 19.71
CA LYS A 182 -23.13 5.80 19.30
C LYS A 182 -22.51 7.16 19.63
N GLU A 183 -21.93 7.28 20.84
CA GLU A 183 -21.19 8.48 21.24
C GLU A 183 -19.97 8.71 20.34
N PHE A 184 -19.19 7.66 20.04
CA PHE A 184 -18.03 7.74 19.16
C PHE A 184 -18.42 8.28 17.79
N ILE A 185 -19.51 7.79 17.20
CA ILE A 185 -20.00 8.28 15.91
C ILE A 185 -20.37 9.75 16.04
N LYS A 186 -21.22 10.11 17.02
CA LYS A 186 -21.68 11.49 17.21
C LYS A 186 -20.51 12.47 17.37
N GLU A 187 -19.59 12.17 18.28
CA GLU A 187 -18.42 13.01 18.57
C GLU A 187 -17.43 13.02 17.40
N GLY A 188 -17.30 11.91 16.69
CA GLY A 188 -16.52 11.81 15.46
C GLY A 188 -17.04 12.70 14.33
N LEU A 189 -18.37 12.86 14.20
CA LEU A 189 -18.96 13.74 13.18
C LEU A 189 -18.64 15.22 13.41
N GLU A 190 -18.49 15.67 14.65
CA GLU A 190 -18.13 17.07 14.97
C GLU A 190 -16.74 17.45 14.44
N THR A 191 -15.86 16.47 14.24
CA THR A 191 -14.54 16.66 13.60
C THR A 191 -14.67 17.14 12.15
N PHE A 192 -15.76 16.75 11.48
CA PHE A 192 -15.96 16.91 10.03
C PHE A 192 -17.11 17.86 9.65
N ARG A 193 -17.84 18.37 10.63
CA ARG A 193 -18.97 19.28 10.45
C ARG A 193 -18.51 20.61 9.83
N TRP A 194 -19.34 21.18 8.96
CA TRP A 194 -19.10 22.52 8.44
C TRP A 194 -19.43 23.62 9.45
N HIS A 195 -18.58 24.64 9.53
CA HIS A 195 -18.80 25.84 10.33
C HIS A 195 -18.63 27.10 9.48
N SER A 196 -19.65 27.97 9.50
CA SER A 196 -19.63 29.22 8.75
C SER A 196 -18.82 30.34 9.41
N GLN A 197 -18.29 30.13 10.63
CA GLN A 197 -17.47 31.14 11.33
C GLN A 197 -15.99 30.78 11.21
N ALA A 198 -15.21 31.70 10.65
CA ALA A 198 -13.76 31.57 10.58
C ALA A 198 -13.10 31.88 11.94
N THR A 199 -11.96 31.23 12.20
CA THR A 199 -11.12 31.45 13.39
C THR A 199 -10.12 32.59 13.22
N VAL A 200 -9.92 33.04 11.97
CA VAL A 200 -9.01 34.13 11.59
C VAL A 200 -9.78 35.37 11.17
N THR A 201 -9.10 36.51 11.13
CA THR A 201 -9.68 37.76 10.62
C THR A 201 -9.80 37.73 9.09
N LEU A 202 -10.58 38.66 8.52
CA LEU A 202 -10.71 38.76 7.06
C LEU A 202 -9.36 39.07 6.38
N GLU A 203 -8.54 39.91 7.00
CA GLU A 203 -7.20 40.25 6.50
C GLU A 203 -6.26 39.04 6.54
N GLU A 204 -6.27 38.28 7.64
CA GLU A 204 -5.50 37.04 7.78
C GLU A 204 -5.95 35.98 6.77
N TYR A 205 -7.25 35.82 6.58
CA TYR A 205 -7.80 34.93 5.56
C TYR A 205 -7.33 35.30 4.15
N GLN A 206 -7.28 36.60 3.82
CA GLN A 206 -6.79 37.04 2.51
C GLN A 206 -5.30 36.71 2.32
N ILE A 207 -4.47 36.89 3.35
CA ILE A 207 -3.04 36.50 3.31
C ILE A 207 -2.90 35.01 3.01
N LEU A 208 -3.67 34.17 3.72
CA LEU A 208 -3.64 32.72 3.51
C LEU A 208 -4.13 32.34 2.11
N LYS A 209 -5.16 33.02 1.60
CA LYS A 209 -5.76 32.76 0.30
C LYS A 209 -4.86 33.19 -0.85
N ASP A 210 -4.14 34.30 -0.70
CA ASP A 210 -3.17 34.81 -1.66
C ASP A 210 -1.96 33.88 -1.81
N GLU A 211 -1.56 33.21 -0.73
CA GLU A 211 -0.58 32.12 -0.80
C GLU A 211 -1.15 30.93 -1.58
N HIS A 212 -2.28 30.39 -1.10
CA HIS A 212 -2.98 29.31 -1.79
C HIS A 212 -4.40 29.14 -1.21
N PRO A 213 -5.47 28.99 -2.03
CA PRO A 213 -6.83 28.82 -1.51
C PRO A 213 -7.01 27.66 -0.53
N LEU A 214 -6.28 26.55 -0.74
CA LEU A 214 -6.27 25.40 0.18
C LEU A 214 -5.61 25.71 1.54
N VAL A 215 -4.64 26.63 1.58
CA VAL A 215 -4.03 27.05 2.85
C VAL A 215 -5.07 27.85 3.66
N ALA A 216 -5.82 28.74 3.01
CA ALA A 216 -6.93 29.43 3.65
C ALA A 216 -8.00 28.46 4.16
N ASP A 217 -8.39 27.47 3.35
CA ASP A 217 -9.33 26.40 3.73
C ASP A 217 -8.85 25.59 4.95
N ILE A 218 -7.57 25.22 5.01
CA ILE A 218 -7.05 24.42 6.12
C ILE A 218 -6.94 25.22 7.41
N VAL A 219 -6.48 26.46 7.32
CA VAL A 219 -6.04 27.25 8.49
C VAL A 219 -7.18 28.04 9.12
N SER A 220 -8.16 28.47 8.32
CA SER A 220 -9.13 29.50 8.73
C SER A 220 -10.35 28.97 9.48
N PHE A 221 -10.50 27.65 9.60
CA PHE A 221 -11.69 27.01 10.15
C PHE A 221 -11.38 26.16 11.39
N PRO A 222 -12.34 26.03 12.33
CA PRO A 222 -12.10 25.38 13.62
C PRO A 222 -11.89 23.86 13.53
N ASN A 223 -12.36 23.23 12.45
CA ASN A 223 -12.37 21.79 12.22
C ASN A 223 -11.94 21.44 10.78
N CYS A 224 -11.62 20.16 10.54
CA CYS A 224 -11.27 19.63 9.23
C CYS A 224 -12.51 19.11 8.51
N HIS A 225 -13.37 20.03 8.08
CA HIS A 225 -14.63 19.71 7.42
C HIS A 225 -14.44 18.83 6.18
N ILE A 226 -15.50 18.11 5.79
CA ILE A 226 -15.48 17.29 4.58
C ILE A 226 -15.41 18.16 3.34
N ASN A 227 -14.37 17.96 2.52
CA ASN A 227 -14.22 18.63 1.24
C ASN A 227 -15.24 18.13 0.22
N HIS A 228 -15.31 16.80 0.07
CA HIS A 228 -16.27 16.10 -0.75
C HIS A 228 -16.57 14.72 -0.17
N LEU A 229 -17.74 14.20 -0.49
CA LEU A 229 -18.12 12.82 -0.27
C LEU A 229 -18.60 12.23 -1.59
N THR A 230 -17.95 11.16 -2.03
CA THR A 230 -18.01 10.71 -3.42
C THR A 230 -18.78 9.39 -3.53
N PRO A 231 -19.98 9.35 -4.14
CA PRO A 231 -20.64 8.11 -4.54
C PRO A 231 -19.88 7.34 -5.61
N ARG A 232 -20.02 6.01 -5.54
CA ARG A 232 -19.64 5.09 -6.63
C ARG A 232 -20.81 4.91 -7.60
N THR A 233 -20.51 4.92 -8.89
CA THR A 233 -21.41 4.52 -10.00
C THR A 233 -20.77 3.41 -10.82
N ILE A 234 -21.58 2.65 -11.58
CA ILE A 234 -21.11 1.69 -12.57
C ILE A 234 -20.93 2.30 -13.97
N ASP A 235 -21.52 3.47 -14.24
CA ASP A 235 -21.46 4.16 -15.53
C ASP A 235 -21.35 5.68 -15.34
N ILE A 236 -20.10 6.16 -15.23
CA ILE A 236 -19.82 7.57 -15.00
C ILE A 236 -20.16 8.45 -16.20
N ASP A 237 -20.15 7.90 -17.42
CA ASP A 237 -20.49 8.66 -18.64
C ASP A 237 -21.99 8.99 -18.64
N LEU A 238 -22.82 8.02 -18.22
CA LEU A 238 -24.26 8.25 -18.05
C LEU A 238 -24.55 9.24 -16.91
N VAL A 239 -23.84 9.12 -15.78
CA VAL A 239 -23.96 10.10 -14.69
C VAL A 239 -23.61 11.51 -15.17
N GLN A 240 -22.48 11.69 -15.85
CA GLN A 240 -22.07 13.00 -16.35
C GLN A 240 -23.12 13.59 -17.31
N LYS A 241 -23.67 12.76 -18.21
CA LYS A 241 -24.75 13.18 -19.10
C LYS A 241 -26.00 13.62 -18.33
N LEU A 242 -26.47 12.84 -17.37
CA LEU A 242 -27.64 13.20 -16.56
C LEU A 242 -27.41 14.45 -15.72
N MET A 243 -26.19 14.65 -15.22
CA MET A 243 -25.81 15.88 -14.51
C MET A 243 -25.96 17.10 -15.43
N GLN A 244 -25.46 17.01 -16.67
CA GLN A 244 -25.59 18.07 -17.67
C GLN A 244 -27.07 18.32 -18.06
N ASP A 245 -27.84 17.26 -18.29
CA ASP A 245 -29.26 17.33 -18.64
C ASP A 245 -30.10 18.01 -17.54
N ARG A 246 -29.69 17.86 -16.27
CA ARG A 246 -30.31 18.52 -15.11
C ARG A 246 -29.72 19.89 -14.75
N GLY A 247 -28.79 20.39 -15.55
CA GLY A 247 -28.14 21.68 -15.32
C GLY A 247 -27.23 21.72 -14.09
N MET A 248 -26.76 20.57 -13.59
CA MET A 248 -25.70 20.54 -12.58
C MET A 248 -24.39 21.05 -13.20
N PRO A 249 -23.58 21.85 -12.47
CA PRO A 249 -22.35 22.45 -13.00
C PRO A 249 -21.20 21.43 -13.09
N ALA A 250 -21.43 20.33 -13.81
CA ALA A 250 -20.46 19.27 -14.06
C ALA A 250 -19.25 19.82 -14.82
N LYS A 251 -18.06 19.33 -14.46
CA LYS A 251 -16.87 19.57 -15.26
C LYS A 251 -17.01 18.95 -16.65
N GLU A 252 -16.33 19.58 -17.60
CA GLU A 252 -16.32 19.13 -19.01
C GLU A 252 -15.63 17.78 -19.18
N ARG A 253 -14.66 17.44 -18.33
CA ARG A 253 -13.80 16.26 -18.49
C ARG A 253 -13.92 15.29 -17.32
N ILE A 254 -13.92 13.99 -17.65
CA ILE A 254 -13.73 12.89 -16.70
C ILE A 254 -12.23 12.59 -16.58
N GLU A 255 -11.73 12.50 -15.36
CA GLU A 255 -10.35 12.12 -15.05
C GLU A 255 -10.20 10.59 -14.99
N GLY A 256 -8.99 10.09 -15.28
CA GLY A 256 -8.67 8.66 -15.34
C GLY A 256 -8.53 8.13 -16.77
N PRO A 257 -8.53 6.79 -16.95
CA PRO A 257 -8.56 6.18 -18.27
C PRO A 257 -9.84 6.53 -19.03
N PRO A 258 -9.86 6.35 -20.37
CA PRO A 258 -11.09 6.49 -21.14
C PRO A 258 -12.08 5.36 -20.79
N GLN A 259 -13.27 5.40 -21.39
CA GLN A 259 -14.25 4.32 -21.28
C GLN A 259 -13.67 3.00 -21.81
N ARG A 260 -13.88 1.90 -21.08
CA ARG A 260 -13.31 0.57 -21.35
C ARG A 260 -14.29 -0.54 -21.02
N LYS A 261 -14.19 -1.67 -21.72
CA LYS A 261 -14.93 -2.90 -21.39
C LYS A 261 -14.46 -3.49 -20.07
N CYS A 262 -13.16 -3.43 -19.80
CA CYS A 262 -12.50 -3.82 -18.58
C CYS A 262 -11.96 -2.55 -17.89
N PRO A 263 -12.77 -1.86 -17.06
CA PRO A 263 -12.34 -0.64 -16.41
C PRO A 263 -11.13 -0.91 -15.52
N ILE A 264 -10.15 -0.01 -15.51
CA ILE A 264 -8.93 -0.10 -14.71
C ILE A 264 -8.81 1.13 -13.81
N LEU A 265 -8.18 0.97 -12.65
CA LEU A 265 -8.05 2.03 -11.64
C LEU A 265 -9.41 2.67 -11.31
N LEU A 266 -9.60 3.95 -11.55
CA LEU A 266 -10.88 4.63 -11.42
C LEU A 266 -11.02 5.74 -12.46
N ARG A 267 -12.26 6.12 -12.74
CA ARG A 267 -12.64 7.33 -13.46
C ARG A 267 -13.45 8.22 -12.53
N GLN A 268 -13.29 9.54 -12.59
CA GLN A 268 -14.03 10.45 -11.72
C GLN A 268 -14.30 11.79 -12.37
N THR A 269 -15.34 12.48 -11.91
CA THR A 269 -15.63 13.87 -12.28
C THR A 269 -16.22 14.59 -11.09
N SER A 270 -16.12 15.92 -11.09
CA SER A 270 -16.61 16.75 -10.00
C SER A 270 -17.40 17.95 -10.51
N PHE A 271 -18.05 18.64 -9.58
CA PHE A 271 -18.79 19.87 -9.81
C PHE A 271 -18.69 20.78 -8.58
N LYS A 272 -18.80 22.09 -8.80
CA LYS A 272 -18.90 23.05 -7.70
C LYS A 272 -20.27 22.86 -7.03
N ALA A 273 -20.28 22.41 -5.78
CA ALA A 273 -21.53 22.08 -5.09
C ALA A 273 -22.14 23.29 -4.39
N LEU A 274 -21.33 24.09 -3.68
CA LEU A 274 -21.87 25.23 -2.94
C LEU A 274 -20.81 26.30 -2.72
N GLU A 275 -21.17 27.56 -2.92
CA GLU A 275 -20.40 28.69 -2.41
C GLU A 275 -20.99 29.10 -1.07
N GLU A 276 -20.19 28.96 -0.01
CA GLU A 276 -20.64 29.13 1.36
C GLU A 276 -20.50 30.57 1.80
N THR A 277 -21.48 31.04 2.56
CA THR A 277 -21.33 32.28 3.32
C THR A 277 -20.46 32.02 4.54
N VAL A 278 -19.36 32.77 4.66
CA VAL A 278 -18.44 32.70 5.80
C VAL A 278 -18.40 34.03 6.54
N TYR A 279 -18.34 33.98 7.86
CA TYR A 279 -18.26 35.14 8.74
C TYR A 279 -16.86 35.26 9.32
N PHE A 280 -16.20 36.38 9.03
CA PHE A 280 -14.85 36.69 9.49
C PHE A 280 -14.89 37.76 10.58
N ARG A 281 -14.02 37.67 11.58
CA ARG A 281 -13.90 38.75 12.58
C ARG A 281 -13.13 39.91 11.97
N ASP A 282 -13.65 41.12 12.14
CA ASP A 282 -12.92 42.34 11.83
C ASP A 282 -11.92 42.66 12.94
N ALA A 283 -10.65 42.89 12.58
CA ALA A 283 -9.60 43.14 13.56
C ALA A 283 -9.79 44.46 14.33
N SER A 284 -10.44 45.46 13.71
CA SER A 284 -10.57 46.81 14.28
C SER A 284 -11.81 46.99 15.16
N SER A 285 -12.90 46.30 14.83
CA SER A 285 -14.20 46.45 15.48
C SER A 285 -14.66 45.21 16.25
N GLY A 286 -14.04 44.05 16.02
CA GLY A 286 -14.44 42.77 16.61
C GLY A 286 -15.78 42.22 16.10
N VAL A 287 -16.44 42.91 15.16
CA VAL A 287 -17.71 42.53 14.56
C VAL A 287 -17.47 41.50 13.45
N TYR A 288 -18.42 40.58 13.26
CA TYR A 288 -18.36 39.63 12.16
C TYR A 288 -18.80 40.27 10.84
N ILE A 289 -17.94 40.18 9.82
CA ILE A 289 -18.18 40.61 8.45
C ILE A 289 -18.52 39.40 7.60
N LYS A 290 -19.53 39.55 6.74
CA LYS A 290 -19.93 38.54 5.76
C LYS A 290 -18.94 38.51 4.59
N GLY A 291 -18.39 37.33 4.30
CA GLY A 291 -17.62 37.02 3.10
C GLY A 291 -18.09 35.70 2.47
N SER A 292 -17.30 35.15 1.54
CA SER A 292 -17.56 33.84 0.93
C SER A 292 -16.32 32.96 0.86
N HIS A 293 -16.56 31.65 0.90
CA HIS A 293 -15.55 30.63 0.71
C HIS A 293 -16.12 29.47 -0.11
N THR A 294 -15.34 28.96 -1.05
CA THR A 294 -15.69 27.77 -1.83
C THR A 294 -14.80 26.63 -1.37
N ALA A 295 -15.30 25.80 -0.45
CA ALA A 295 -14.60 24.61 0.05
C ALA A 295 -15.14 23.31 -0.55
N ARG A 296 -16.45 23.25 -0.78
CA ARG A 296 -17.18 21.99 -0.94
C ARG A 296 -17.55 21.69 -2.39
N PHE A 297 -17.20 20.49 -2.82
CA PHE A 297 -17.41 20.00 -4.17
C PHE A 297 -18.21 18.70 -4.12
N GLY A 298 -19.05 18.50 -5.12
CA GLY A 298 -19.63 17.19 -5.37
C GLY A 298 -18.72 16.44 -6.32
N GLU A 299 -18.53 15.16 -6.08
CA GLU A 299 -17.68 14.30 -6.89
C GLU A 299 -18.38 12.95 -7.07
N VAL A 300 -18.12 12.27 -8.18
CA VAL A 300 -18.61 10.91 -8.44
C VAL A 300 -17.49 10.09 -9.07
N GLU A 301 -17.40 8.81 -8.71
CA GLU A 301 -16.37 7.90 -9.20
C GLU A 301 -16.93 6.59 -9.75
N GLN A 302 -16.25 6.05 -10.76
CA GLN A 302 -16.41 4.68 -11.24
C GLN A 302 -15.11 3.92 -11.00
N ARG A 303 -15.15 2.90 -10.15
CA ARG A 303 -13.99 2.07 -9.81
C ARG A 303 -13.88 0.85 -10.72
N GLY A 304 -12.71 0.67 -11.30
CA GLY A 304 -12.29 -0.47 -12.10
C GLY A 304 -11.36 -1.41 -11.33
N TYR A 305 -10.47 -2.08 -12.06
CA TYR A 305 -9.61 -3.13 -11.55
C TYR A 305 -8.27 -2.60 -11.03
N ALA A 306 -7.80 -3.17 -9.93
CA ALA A 306 -6.49 -2.90 -9.36
C ALA A 306 -5.39 -3.42 -10.30
N LEU A 307 -4.50 -2.51 -10.70
CA LEU A 307 -3.38 -2.85 -11.58
C LEU A 307 -2.19 -3.39 -10.77
N THR A 308 -1.44 -4.30 -11.38
CA THR A 308 -0.11 -4.67 -10.86
C THR A 308 0.87 -3.51 -11.09
N ARG A 309 2.07 -3.60 -10.51
CA ARG A 309 3.13 -2.61 -10.80
C ARG A 309 3.43 -2.52 -12.30
N GLN A 310 3.40 -3.65 -13.02
CA GLN A 310 3.58 -3.69 -14.48
C GLN A 310 2.41 -3.04 -15.22
N GLY A 311 1.17 -3.35 -14.83
CA GLY A 311 -0.01 -2.71 -15.41
C GLY A 311 -0.02 -1.21 -15.15
N ARG A 312 0.40 -0.78 -13.96
CA ARG A 312 0.50 0.63 -13.61
C ARG A 312 1.56 1.36 -14.41
N GLN A 313 2.74 0.76 -14.59
CA GLN A 313 3.78 1.31 -15.44
C GLN A 313 3.27 1.52 -16.87
N LEU A 314 2.58 0.53 -17.45
CA LEU A 314 2.00 0.67 -18.80
C LEU A 314 0.96 1.80 -18.85
N TYR A 315 0.10 1.92 -17.83
CA TYR A 315 -0.86 3.02 -17.73
C TYR A 315 -0.17 4.38 -17.71
N ASP A 316 0.87 4.54 -16.88
CA ASP A 316 1.60 5.80 -16.74
C ASP A 316 2.35 6.15 -18.04
N GLU A 317 3.02 5.19 -18.68
CA GLU A 317 3.71 5.38 -19.98
C GLU A 317 2.76 5.82 -21.11
N ILE A 318 1.55 5.26 -21.15
CA ILE A 318 0.54 5.67 -22.13
C ILE A 318 0.08 7.11 -21.83
N LEU A 319 -0.17 7.43 -20.55
CA LEU A 319 -0.62 8.76 -20.15
C LEU A 319 0.45 9.84 -20.40
N GLU A 320 1.73 9.53 -20.19
CA GLU A 320 2.85 10.39 -20.56
C GLU A 320 2.85 10.71 -22.06
N ARG A 321 2.64 9.70 -22.92
CA ARG A 321 2.53 9.89 -24.37
C ARG A 321 1.31 10.74 -24.75
N VAL A 322 0.17 10.55 -24.09
CA VAL A 322 -1.04 11.38 -24.28
C VAL A 322 -0.76 12.84 -23.94
N ASN A 323 -0.11 13.09 -22.80
CA ASN A 323 0.22 14.44 -22.34
C ASN A 323 1.23 15.13 -23.26
N ALA A 324 2.27 14.41 -23.70
CA ALA A 324 3.24 14.94 -24.66
C ALA A 324 2.57 15.33 -25.99
N GLU A 325 1.76 14.45 -26.56
CA GLU A 325 1.05 14.70 -27.82
C GLU A 325 0.05 15.85 -27.68
N THR A 326 -0.70 15.92 -26.57
CA THR A 326 -1.64 17.02 -26.28
C THR A 326 -0.91 18.36 -26.21
N ALA A 327 0.23 18.42 -25.54
CA ALA A 327 1.02 19.64 -25.39
C ALA A 327 1.58 20.12 -26.75
N GLU A 328 2.04 19.20 -27.60
CA GLU A 328 2.54 19.50 -28.94
C GLU A 328 1.45 20.13 -29.84
N VAL A 329 0.23 19.58 -29.80
CA VAL A 329 -0.87 20.05 -30.65
C VAL A 329 -1.73 21.14 -30.01
N LYS A 330 -1.43 21.55 -28.77
CA LYS A 330 -2.27 22.45 -27.95
C LYS A 330 -3.74 22.03 -27.98
N ALA A 331 -3.98 20.76 -27.70
CA ALA A 331 -5.28 20.14 -27.89
C ALA A 331 -6.37 20.80 -27.02
N SER A 332 -7.58 20.95 -27.58
CA SER A 332 -8.79 21.24 -26.80
C SER A 332 -9.17 20.03 -25.93
N ALA A 333 -10.12 20.21 -25.01
CA ALA A 333 -10.61 19.11 -24.15
C ALA A 333 -11.17 17.92 -24.97
N ALA A 334 -11.87 18.18 -26.07
CA ALA A 334 -12.38 17.14 -26.96
C ALA A 334 -11.24 16.38 -27.68
N GLN A 335 -10.23 17.12 -28.17
CA GLN A 335 -9.07 16.51 -28.83
C GLN A 335 -8.21 15.70 -27.85
N TYR A 336 -8.09 16.16 -26.60
CA TYR A 336 -7.43 15.38 -25.54
C TYR A 336 -8.11 14.01 -25.36
N GLU A 337 -9.44 13.99 -25.30
CA GLU A 337 -10.20 12.74 -25.12
C GLU A 337 -10.03 11.79 -26.33
N GLU A 338 -10.00 12.31 -27.56
CA GLU A 338 -9.71 11.51 -28.75
C GLU A 338 -8.28 10.92 -28.72
N ILE A 339 -7.28 11.70 -28.32
CA ILE A 339 -5.89 11.23 -28.15
C ILE A 339 -5.83 10.17 -27.06
N LEU A 340 -6.49 10.40 -25.92
CA LEU A 340 -6.57 9.48 -24.79
C LEU A 340 -7.15 8.13 -25.23
N GLN A 341 -8.31 8.14 -25.87
CA GLN A 341 -8.98 6.93 -26.36
C GLN A 341 -8.11 6.14 -27.34
N ARG A 342 -7.52 6.82 -28.33
CA ARG A 342 -6.67 6.18 -29.33
C ARG A 342 -5.42 5.54 -28.72
N ARG A 343 -4.74 6.24 -27.80
CA ARG A 343 -3.52 5.74 -27.15
C ARG A 343 -3.81 4.59 -26.20
N PHE A 344 -4.95 4.59 -25.52
CA PHE A 344 -5.35 3.50 -24.63
C PHE A 344 -5.79 2.21 -25.34
N LEU A 345 -5.85 2.19 -26.68
CA LEU A 345 -5.90 0.95 -27.46
C LEU A 345 -4.64 0.08 -27.26
N GLU A 346 -3.52 0.69 -26.84
CA GLU A 346 -2.29 -0.01 -26.47
C GLU A 346 -2.45 -0.84 -25.18
N PHE A 347 -3.43 -0.51 -24.34
CA PHE A 347 -3.72 -1.23 -23.10
C PHE A 347 -4.76 -2.34 -23.35
N PRO A 348 -4.48 -3.62 -23.03
CA PRO A 348 -5.42 -4.73 -23.24
C PRO A 348 -6.79 -4.53 -22.56
N ASP A 349 -7.89 -4.71 -23.30
CA ASP A 349 -9.27 -4.49 -22.81
C ASP A 349 -10.08 -5.80 -22.70
N ASP A 350 -9.38 -6.87 -22.33
CA ASP A 350 -9.94 -8.22 -22.16
C ASP A 350 -9.42 -8.86 -20.87
N LEU A 351 -10.30 -9.49 -20.09
CA LEU A 351 -9.97 -10.04 -18.77
C LEU A 351 -8.88 -11.12 -18.83
N ASP A 352 -8.94 -12.02 -19.82
CA ASP A 352 -7.94 -13.08 -19.98
C ASP A 352 -6.57 -12.50 -20.34
N GLN A 353 -6.54 -11.47 -21.19
CA GLN A 353 -5.31 -10.76 -21.53
C GLN A 353 -4.73 -10.03 -20.31
N LEU A 354 -5.56 -9.30 -19.56
CA LEU A 354 -5.14 -8.61 -18.32
C LEU A 354 -4.54 -9.58 -17.30
N ARG A 355 -5.13 -10.76 -17.13
CA ARG A 355 -4.64 -11.82 -16.23
C ARG A 355 -3.36 -12.48 -16.75
N SER A 356 -3.37 -12.94 -18.00
CA SER A 356 -2.24 -13.69 -18.57
C SER A 356 -0.97 -12.83 -18.72
N GLN A 357 -1.13 -11.54 -19.00
CA GLN A 357 -0.03 -10.56 -19.07
C GLN A 357 0.30 -9.93 -17.70
N LYS A 358 -0.37 -10.37 -16.61
CA LYS A 358 -0.17 -9.89 -15.24
C LYS A 358 -0.30 -8.36 -15.10
N LEU A 359 -1.26 -7.76 -15.80
CA LEU A 359 -1.50 -6.31 -15.77
C LEU A 359 -2.47 -5.91 -14.65
N ALA A 360 -3.34 -6.81 -14.20
CA ALA A 360 -4.26 -6.59 -13.10
C ALA A 360 -4.20 -7.72 -12.07
N TYR A 361 -4.67 -7.46 -10.85
CA TYR A 361 -4.82 -8.48 -9.80
C TYR A 361 -6.19 -9.17 -9.89
N PHE A 362 -6.22 -10.45 -9.53
CA PHE A 362 -7.40 -11.30 -9.61
C PHE A 362 -7.59 -12.13 -8.34
N CYS A 363 -8.82 -12.30 -7.90
CA CYS A 363 -9.23 -13.29 -6.92
C CYS A 363 -9.68 -14.57 -7.62
N TYR A 364 -9.30 -15.72 -7.08
CA TYR A 364 -9.68 -17.04 -7.61
C TYR A 364 -10.69 -17.71 -6.68
N ARG A 365 -11.66 -18.40 -7.28
CA ARG A 365 -12.71 -19.14 -6.55
C ARG A 365 -12.92 -20.50 -7.21
N LEU A 366 -13.44 -21.45 -6.43
CA LEU A 366 -13.84 -22.75 -6.96
C LEU A 366 -15.23 -22.65 -7.59
N GLU A 367 -15.38 -23.23 -8.77
CA GLU A 367 -16.68 -23.35 -9.42
C GLU A 367 -17.57 -24.30 -8.61
N SER A 368 -18.82 -23.89 -8.34
CA SER A 368 -19.75 -24.66 -7.51
C SER A 368 -20.01 -26.09 -8.02
N SER A 369 -19.87 -26.32 -9.34
CA SER A 369 -20.03 -27.64 -9.96
C SER A 369 -18.79 -28.55 -9.88
N ALA A 370 -17.61 -28.02 -9.55
CA ALA A 370 -16.37 -28.78 -9.52
C ALA A 370 -16.22 -29.68 -8.28
N VAL A 371 -17.01 -29.44 -7.23
CA VAL A 371 -16.96 -30.16 -5.95
C VAL A 371 -17.47 -31.61 -6.06
N ILE A 372 -18.10 -32.00 -7.16
CA ILE A 372 -18.90 -33.26 -7.24
C ILE A 372 -18.10 -34.48 -7.70
N ASN A 373 -16.93 -34.36 -8.33
CA ASN A 373 -16.18 -35.52 -8.81
C ASN A 373 -14.98 -35.85 -7.93
N GLY A 374 -15.25 -36.55 -6.82
CA GLY A 374 -14.28 -37.25 -5.97
C GLY A 374 -13.55 -38.41 -6.68
N LYS A 375 -13.06 -38.17 -7.91
CA LYS A 375 -12.35 -39.13 -8.75
C LYS A 375 -11.15 -38.48 -9.43
N GLN A 376 -10.19 -38.00 -8.65
CA GLN A 376 -8.80 -37.93 -9.08
C GLN A 376 -7.92 -37.97 -7.83
N LYS A 377 -6.99 -38.93 -7.77
CA LYS A 377 -5.96 -38.95 -6.72
C LYS A 377 -5.19 -37.63 -6.81
N PRO A 378 -4.90 -36.94 -5.69
CA PRO A 378 -4.22 -35.66 -5.77
C PRO A 378 -2.82 -35.86 -6.34
N GLN A 379 -2.53 -35.23 -7.48
CA GLN A 379 -1.16 -34.78 -7.73
C GLN A 379 -0.83 -33.77 -6.64
N ALA A 380 0.38 -33.83 -6.07
CA ALA A 380 0.78 -32.93 -4.99
C ALA A 380 0.69 -31.44 -5.40
N SER A 381 0.81 -31.15 -6.70
CA SER A 381 0.67 -29.83 -7.29
C SER A 381 -0.09 -29.84 -8.60
N ALA A 382 -0.81 -28.76 -8.88
CA ALA A 382 -1.57 -28.54 -10.11
C ALA A 382 -1.26 -27.15 -10.69
N LYS A 383 -1.28 -27.02 -12.03
CA LYS A 383 -1.04 -25.73 -12.69
C LYS A 383 -2.30 -24.89 -12.73
N LEU A 384 -2.19 -23.61 -12.34
CA LEU A 384 -3.30 -22.66 -12.40
C LEU A 384 -3.97 -22.61 -13.78
N SER A 385 -3.18 -22.57 -14.85
CA SER A 385 -3.70 -22.52 -16.23
C SER A 385 -4.52 -23.76 -16.62
N GLU A 386 -4.21 -24.92 -16.05
CA GLU A 386 -4.93 -26.16 -16.33
C GLU A 386 -6.26 -26.19 -15.56
N LEU A 387 -6.25 -25.78 -14.29
CA LEU A 387 -7.46 -25.67 -13.47
C LEU A 387 -8.47 -24.67 -14.05
N LEU A 388 -7.99 -23.54 -14.58
CA LEU A 388 -8.83 -22.57 -15.28
C LEU A 388 -9.41 -23.14 -16.59
N LYS A 389 -8.58 -23.81 -17.41
CA LYS A 389 -9.05 -24.44 -18.66
C LYS A 389 -10.06 -25.57 -18.42
N GLN A 390 -9.96 -26.26 -17.30
CA GLN A 390 -10.88 -27.32 -16.89
C GLN A 390 -12.17 -26.77 -16.26
N GLY A 391 -12.27 -25.45 -16.03
CA GLY A 391 -13.43 -24.83 -15.36
C GLY A 391 -13.55 -25.23 -13.89
N ILE A 392 -12.44 -25.66 -13.25
CA ILE A 392 -12.41 -25.98 -11.82
C ILE A 392 -12.28 -24.69 -11.01
N LEU A 393 -11.48 -23.76 -11.51
CA LEU A 393 -11.33 -22.42 -10.96
C LEU A 393 -11.94 -21.39 -11.89
N GLU A 394 -12.62 -20.44 -11.29
CA GLU A 394 -12.97 -19.16 -11.90
C GLU A 394 -12.11 -18.05 -11.28
N TYR A 395 -12.12 -16.88 -11.93
CA TYR A 395 -11.43 -15.71 -11.42
C TYR A 395 -12.26 -14.45 -11.64
N GLU A 396 -12.13 -13.51 -10.73
CA GLU A 396 -12.68 -12.17 -10.85
C GLU A 396 -11.58 -11.13 -10.59
N PRO A 397 -11.59 -9.99 -11.29
CA PRO A 397 -10.62 -8.93 -11.04
C PRO A 397 -10.85 -8.29 -9.65
N ILE A 398 -9.76 -7.90 -9.00
CA ILE A 398 -9.83 -7.17 -7.73
C ILE A 398 -10.17 -5.71 -8.01
N ILE A 399 -11.17 -5.16 -7.31
CA ILE A 399 -11.56 -3.75 -7.44
C ILE A 399 -10.44 -2.86 -6.89
N TYR A 400 -10.15 -1.76 -7.57
CA TYR A 400 -9.21 -0.75 -7.11
C TYR A 400 -9.82 0.09 -5.97
N GLU A 401 -9.19 0.04 -4.80
CA GLU A 401 -9.62 0.67 -3.55
C GLU A 401 -8.86 1.96 -3.21
N ASP A 402 -7.90 2.36 -4.03
CA ASP A 402 -7.04 3.53 -3.79
C ASP A 402 -7.42 4.70 -4.72
N PHE A 403 -6.52 5.67 -4.88
CA PHE A 403 -6.74 6.91 -5.61
C PHE A 403 -5.71 7.10 -6.72
N LEU A 404 -6.07 7.83 -7.78
CA LEU A 404 -5.11 8.16 -8.83
C LEU A 404 -4.03 9.11 -8.25
N PRO A 405 -2.73 8.90 -8.50
CA PRO A 405 -1.70 9.74 -7.88
C PRO A 405 -1.72 11.20 -8.35
N LEU A 406 -2.17 11.42 -9.59
CA LEU A 406 -2.26 12.74 -10.23
C LEU A 406 -3.67 13.35 -10.16
N SER A 407 -4.69 12.64 -9.65
CA SER A 407 -6.03 13.23 -9.58
C SER A 407 -6.17 14.32 -8.54
N ALA A 408 -5.33 14.30 -7.51
CA ALA A 408 -5.17 15.47 -6.67
C ALA A 408 -4.81 16.68 -7.56
N GLY A 409 -3.80 16.55 -8.43
CA GLY A 409 -3.41 17.60 -9.37
C GLY A 409 -4.55 18.14 -10.24
N GLY A 410 -5.27 17.24 -10.91
CA GLY A 410 -6.38 17.56 -11.81
C GLY A 410 -7.58 18.18 -11.08
N ILE A 411 -8.05 17.53 -10.01
CA ILE A 411 -9.20 17.98 -9.21
C ILE A 411 -8.88 19.28 -8.48
N PHE A 412 -7.72 19.40 -7.85
CA PHE A 412 -7.34 20.62 -7.12
C PHE A 412 -7.08 21.80 -8.08
N ASN A 413 -6.38 21.63 -9.20
CA ASN A 413 -6.18 22.74 -10.16
C ASN A 413 -7.48 23.19 -10.81
N SER A 414 -8.38 22.26 -11.13
CA SER A 414 -9.66 22.59 -11.79
C SER A 414 -10.74 23.07 -10.82
N ASN A 415 -10.65 22.75 -9.52
CA ASN A 415 -11.54 23.28 -8.48
C ASN A 415 -11.17 24.71 -8.04
N LEU A 416 -9.93 25.14 -8.30
CA LEU A 416 -9.39 26.43 -7.85
C LEU A 416 -9.35 27.51 -8.95
N GLY A 417 -9.79 27.18 -10.16
CA GLY A 417 -9.67 28.03 -11.35
C GLY A 417 -8.25 27.97 -11.92
N ASN A 418 -8.11 28.05 -13.24
CA ASN A 418 -6.84 27.94 -13.96
C ASN A 418 -5.71 28.79 -13.33
N GLN A 419 -4.90 28.17 -12.48
CA GLN A 419 -3.66 28.76 -11.98
C GLN A 419 -2.50 27.96 -12.55
N SER A 420 -1.92 28.52 -13.62
CA SER A 420 -0.60 28.18 -14.10
C SER A 420 0.42 28.97 -13.27
N GLN A 421 1.08 28.34 -12.28
CA GLN A 421 2.45 28.64 -11.83
C GLN A 421 2.80 27.89 -10.53
N SER A 422 3.46 26.74 -10.66
CA SER A 422 4.41 26.24 -9.67
C SER A 422 5.29 25.16 -10.32
N GLN A 423 6.08 25.59 -11.30
CA GLN A 423 7.26 24.84 -11.72
C GLN A 423 8.37 25.12 -10.72
N GLN A 424 8.72 24.10 -9.94
CA GLN A 424 9.99 23.85 -9.23
C GLN A 424 9.69 23.35 -7.82
N LEU A 425 9.99 22.06 -7.60
CA LEU A 425 10.65 21.48 -6.43
C LEU A 425 10.45 19.96 -6.50
N ILE A 426 11.20 19.28 -7.38
CA ILE A 426 11.40 17.83 -7.26
C ILE A 426 12.57 17.66 -6.30
N ARG A 427 12.27 17.42 -5.02
CA ARG A 427 13.21 16.89 -4.03
C ARG A 427 12.92 15.40 -3.81
N ASP A 428 13.94 14.67 -3.38
CA ASP A 428 13.93 13.22 -3.20
C ASP A 428 12.73 12.71 -2.39
N ALA A 429 11.76 12.04 -3.05
CA ALA A 429 10.54 11.49 -2.44
C ALA A 429 10.79 10.56 -1.22
N GLY A 430 11.99 9.98 -1.09
CA GLY A 430 12.37 9.14 0.04
C GLY A 430 12.57 9.88 1.38
N SER A 431 12.85 11.18 1.34
CA SER A 431 12.91 12.06 2.52
C SER A 431 11.50 12.34 3.05
N ASP A 432 10.59 12.69 2.15
CA ASP A 432 9.28 13.24 2.47
C ASP A 432 8.30 12.16 3.00
N LEU A 433 8.43 10.92 2.52
CA LEU A 433 7.69 9.77 3.09
C LEU A 433 8.07 9.50 4.56
N LYS A 434 9.36 9.59 4.90
CA LYS A 434 9.82 9.34 6.28
C LYS A 434 9.28 10.39 7.25
N GLU A 435 9.27 11.65 6.82
CA GLU A 435 8.71 12.74 7.60
C GLU A 435 7.19 12.58 7.78
N PHE A 436 6.47 12.23 6.70
CA PHE A 436 5.04 11.96 6.79
C PHE A 436 4.72 10.80 7.73
N GLN A 437 5.44 9.67 7.65
CA GLN A 437 5.25 8.54 8.57
C GLN A 437 5.57 8.90 10.02
N ARG A 438 6.53 9.80 10.26
CA ARG A 438 6.81 10.32 11.60
C ARG A 438 5.65 11.17 12.12
N ALA A 439 5.08 12.03 11.29
CA ALA A 439 3.91 12.84 11.64
C ALA A 439 2.67 11.96 11.88
N LEU A 440 2.48 10.93 11.05
CA LEU A 440 1.43 9.92 11.16
C LEU A 440 1.57 9.07 12.43
N GLY A 441 2.79 8.78 12.85
CA GLY A 441 3.10 7.88 13.97
C GLY A 441 2.98 6.39 13.63
N ASP A 442 2.98 6.03 12.34
CA ASP A 442 2.90 4.66 11.85
C ASP A 442 3.49 4.55 10.43
N SER A 443 3.76 3.33 9.99
CA SER A 443 4.14 3.00 8.62
C SER A 443 2.93 3.02 7.68
N ILE A 444 3.15 3.50 6.45
CA ILE A 444 2.18 3.38 5.37
C ILE A 444 2.36 2.01 4.70
N LYS A 445 1.25 1.34 4.40
CA LYS A 445 1.29 0.12 3.58
C LYS A 445 1.25 0.46 2.10
N ASP A 446 2.07 -0.24 1.33
CA ASP A 446 2.02 -0.21 -0.13
C ASP A 446 0.76 -0.96 -0.60
N GLU A 447 -0.05 -0.31 -1.44
CA GLU A 447 -1.27 -0.87 -1.99
C GLU A 447 -1.05 -2.12 -2.85
N PHE A 448 0.06 -2.17 -3.60
CA PHE A 448 0.38 -3.30 -4.48
C PHE A 448 0.61 -4.57 -3.67
N ASP A 449 1.25 -4.45 -2.52
CA ASP A 449 1.52 -5.58 -1.63
C ASP A 449 0.21 -6.13 -1.05
N LEU A 450 -0.77 -5.27 -0.74
CA LEU A 450 -2.09 -5.67 -0.27
C LEU A 450 -2.88 -6.42 -1.36
N TYR A 451 -2.88 -5.92 -2.60
CA TYR A 451 -3.57 -6.61 -3.70
C TYR A 451 -2.90 -7.94 -4.06
N GLU A 452 -1.56 -7.99 -4.03
CA GLU A 452 -0.81 -9.23 -4.23
C GLU A 452 -1.12 -10.25 -3.14
N GLN A 453 -1.22 -9.80 -1.89
CA GLN A 453 -1.65 -10.65 -0.77
C GLN A 453 -3.07 -11.19 -0.97
N MET A 454 -4.05 -10.36 -1.35
CA MET A 454 -5.42 -10.81 -1.61
C MET A 454 -5.47 -11.88 -2.72
N GLN A 455 -4.75 -11.65 -3.83
CA GLN A 455 -4.67 -12.62 -4.91
C GLN A 455 -4.06 -13.95 -4.43
N ARG A 456 -2.95 -13.89 -3.69
CA ARG A 456 -2.27 -15.07 -3.15
C ARG A 456 -3.15 -15.85 -2.19
N GLU A 457 -3.78 -15.17 -1.24
CA GLU A 457 -4.69 -15.78 -0.25
C GLU A 457 -5.86 -16.50 -0.94
N SER A 458 -6.43 -15.91 -2.00
CA SER A 458 -7.50 -16.56 -2.77
C SER A 458 -7.06 -17.89 -3.42
N LEU A 459 -5.84 -17.95 -3.95
CA LEU A 459 -5.25 -19.17 -4.51
C LEU A 459 -4.92 -20.20 -3.43
N GLU A 460 -4.41 -19.77 -2.28
CA GLU A 460 -4.12 -20.66 -1.15
C GLU A 460 -5.39 -21.31 -0.60
N ILE A 461 -6.49 -20.55 -0.50
CA ILE A 461 -7.81 -21.07 -0.10
C ILE A 461 -8.28 -22.12 -1.11
N CYS A 462 -8.21 -21.82 -2.41
CA CYS A 462 -8.57 -22.76 -3.46
C CYS A 462 -7.73 -24.05 -3.40
N GLY A 463 -6.41 -23.93 -3.19
CA GLY A 463 -5.51 -25.06 -3.06
C GLY A 463 -5.82 -25.94 -1.85
N LYS A 464 -6.10 -25.32 -0.69
CA LYS A 464 -6.55 -26.04 0.52
C LYS A 464 -7.84 -26.82 0.29
N LEU A 465 -8.82 -26.21 -0.39
CA LEU A 465 -10.11 -26.84 -0.68
C LEU A 465 -9.98 -28.00 -1.70
N LEU A 466 -9.06 -27.90 -2.66
CA LEU A 466 -8.76 -28.96 -3.62
C LEU A 466 -7.80 -30.04 -3.08
N GLY A 467 -7.11 -29.78 -1.96
CA GLY A 467 -6.06 -30.65 -1.45
C GLY A 467 -4.81 -30.71 -2.33
N VAL A 468 -4.53 -29.64 -3.10
CA VAL A 468 -3.37 -29.55 -4.01
C VAL A 468 -2.67 -28.20 -3.86
N GLU A 469 -1.36 -28.17 -4.09
CA GLU A 469 -0.65 -26.90 -4.23
C GLU A 469 -0.87 -26.33 -5.64
N ILE A 470 -1.43 -25.12 -5.74
CA ILE A 470 -1.66 -24.48 -7.04
C ILE A 470 -0.40 -23.70 -7.45
N CYS A 471 0.38 -24.26 -8.36
CA CYS A 471 1.56 -23.58 -8.90
C CYS A 471 1.16 -22.64 -10.04
N ALA A 472 1.51 -21.36 -9.91
CA ALA A 472 1.23 -20.35 -10.93
C ALA A 472 2.21 -20.37 -12.14
N LEU A 473 3.11 -21.36 -12.25
CA LEU A 473 4.26 -21.30 -13.17
C LEU A 473 4.15 -22.20 -14.42
N ASN A 474 4.20 -21.54 -15.57
CA ASN A 474 4.90 -22.06 -16.75
C ASN A 474 6.40 -21.77 -16.56
N ASP A 475 7.19 -22.76 -16.17
CA ASP A 475 8.63 -22.72 -16.44
C ASP A 475 9.18 -24.14 -16.64
N ARG A 476 9.44 -24.46 -17.91
CA ARG A 476 10.26 -25.61 -18.32
C ARG A 476 11.63 -25.08 -18.71
N SER A 477 12.68 -25.54 -18.03
CA SER A 477 13.86 -26.20 -18.62
C SER A 477 15.06 -26.08 -17.69
N HIS A 478 15.47 -27.20 -17.10
CA HIS A 478 16.85 -27.40 -16.63
C HIS A 478 17.81 -27.22 -17.80
N ASP A 479 18.71 -26.23 -17.73
CA ASP A 479 20.13 -26.33 -18.10
C ASP A 479 20.83 -24.94 -18.12
N ARG A 480 21.99 -24.88 -17.44
CA ARG A 480 23.13 -23.94 -17.63
C ARG A 480 23.00 -22.48 -17.14
N TYR A 481 23.60 -22.18 -15.98
CA TYR A 481 23.97 -20.83 -15.54
C TYR A 481 25.50 -20.66 -15.52
N ASN A 482 26.01 -19.54 -16.06
CA ASN A 482 27.42 -19.11 -15.93
C ASN A 482 27.54 -18.05 -14.82
N LEU A 483 28.56 -18.19 -13.96
CA LEU A 483 28.86 -17.25 -12.87
C LEU A 483 29.62 -16.01 -13.36
N PRO A 484 29.40 -14.82 -12.75
CA PRO A 484 30.12 -13.60 -13.13
C PRO A 484 31.61 -13.69 -12.77
N THR A 485 32.46 -13.07 -13.58
CA THR A 485 33.92 -13.12 -13.46
C THR A 485 34.53 -12.01 -12.58
N ARG A 486 33.79 -10.95 -12.18
CA ARG A 486 34.27 -9.85 -11.30
C ARG A 486 33.17 -9.16 -10.48
N SER A 487 33.59 -8.41 -9.44
CA SER A 487 32.74 -7.63 -8.53
C SER A 487 31.89 -6.55 -9.23
N PRO A 488 30.59 -6.41 -8.89
CA PRO A 488 29.68 -5.48 -9.58
C PRO A 488 29.96 -4.02 -9.19
N ARG A 489 30.40 -3.21 -10.16
CA ARG A 489 30.39 -1.74 -10.03
C ARG A 489 29.05 -1.18 -10.51
N ASN A 490 28.63 -0.05 -9.92
CA ASN A 490 27.43 0.67 -10.32
C ASN A 490 27.43 0.89 -11.85
N GLY A 491 26.40 0.38 -12.52
CA GLY A 491 26.15 0.64 -13.95
C GLY A 491 26.23 -0.56 -14.89
N GLU A 492 26.67 -1.75 -14.46
CA GLU A 492 26.65 -2.93 -15.34
C GLU A 492 25.48 -3.88 -15.03
N SER A 493 24.43 -3.72 -15.84
CA SER A 493 23.35 -4.65 -16.21
C SER A 493 22.82 -5.68 -15.18
N ARG A 494 21.53 -5.50 -14.81
CA ARG A 494 20.58 -6.47 -14.24
C ARG A 494 20.82 -7.01 -12.82
N LYS A 495 21.08 -6.11 -11.86
CA LYS A 495 21.09 -6.44 -10.43
C LYS A 495 20.33 -5.37 -9.62
N LYS A 496 19.20 -5.73 -9.00
CA LYS A 496 18.44 -4.84 -8.09
C LYS A 496 18.77 -5.18 -6.64
N LYS A 497 19.29 -4.22 -5.87
CA LYS A 497 19.58 -4.42 -4.43
C LYS A 497 18.27 -4.59 -3.66
N TYR A 498 18.14 -5.71 -2.94
CA TYR A 498 16.96 -6.10 -2.17
C TYR A 498 17.06 -5.70 -0.70
N SER A 499 18.19 -5.99 -0.07
CA SER A 499 18.47 -5.60 1.31
C SER A 499 19.97 -5.43 1.51
N GLU A 500 20.33 -4.67 2.54
CA GLU A 500 21.69 -4.60 3.04
C GLU A 500 21.68 -4.43 4.55
N THR A 501 22.53 -5.21 5.21
CA THR A 501 22.79 -5.12 6.64
C THR A 501 24.28 -4.94 6.82
N VAL A 502 24.66 -3.97 7.66
CA VAL A 502 26.05 -3.68 7.96
C VAL A 502 26.36 -4.15 9.38
N ARG A 503 27.43 -4.93 9.54
CA ARG A 503 28.01 -5.28 10.84
C ARG A 503 29.41 -4.72 10.90
N GLN A 504 29.53 -3.57 11.56
CA GLN A 504 30.78 -2.85 11.69
C GLN A 504 31.19 -2.83 13.16
N PHE A 505 32.45 -3.18 13.42
CA PHE A 505 33.03 -3.26 14.76
C PHE A 505 34.08 -2.17 14.91
N ASP A 506 34.21 -1.63 16.11
CA ASP A 506 35.30 -0.71 16.42
C ASP A 506 36.62 -1.48 16.68
N LEU A 507 37.75 -0.76 16.72
CA LEU A 507 39.06 -1.38 16.94
C LEU A 507 39.20 -2.00 18.34
N LEU A 508 38.48 -1.51 19.36
CA LEU A 508 38.54 -2.02 20.74
C LEU A 508 37.81 -3.35 20.89
N GLU A 509 36.71 -3.54 20.17
CA GLU A 509 35.92 -4.78 20.06
C GLU A 509 36.68 -5.91 19.35
N THR A 510 37.77 -5.59 18.64
CA THR A 510 38.62 -6.57 17.93
C THR A 510 39.82 -7.09 18.76
N ILE A 511 40.06 -6.55 19.95
CA ILE A 511 41.26 -6.84 20.76
C ILE A 511 41.29 -8.28 21.33
N GLY A 512 40.21 -9.07 21.15
CA GLY A 512 40.09 -10.44 21.68
C GLY A 512 39.85 -11.58 20.67
N GLY A 513 39.84 -11.32 19.36
CA GLY A 513 39.58 -12.36 18.34
C GLY A 513 39.34 -11.80 16.93
N PRO A 514 39.23 -12.65 15.89
CA PRO A 514 39.13 -12.22 14.49
C PRO A 514 37.71 -11.76 14.16
N THR A 515 37.24 -10.69 14.79
CA THR A 515 35.94 -10.09 14.51
C THR A 515 36.12 -9.14 13.32
N LEU A 516 35.70 -9.56 12.13
CA LEU A 516 35.84 -8.75 10.90
C LEU A 516 34.56 -7.95 10.64
N SER A 517 34.71 -6.67 10.29
CA SER A 517 33.58 -5.86 9.82
C SER A 517 33.15 -6.27 8.42
N TYR A 518 31.85 -6.44 8.20
CA TYR A 518 31.32 -6.81 6.89
C TYR A 518 29.94 -6.22 6.61
N SER A 519 29.64 -6.04 5.33
CA SER A 519 28.31 -5.82 4.82
C SER A 519 27.76 -7.11 4.22
N GLU A 520 26.51 -7.41 4.54
CA GLU A 520 25.70 -8.41 3.88
C GLU A 520 24.73 -7.69 2.95
N ALA A 521 24.80 -7.94 1.65
CA ALA A 521 23.86 -7.40 0.69
C ALA A 521 23.19 -8.52 -0.10
N ILE A 522 21.88 -8.42 -0.30
CA ILE A 522 21.12 -9.31 -1.16
C ILE A 522 20.73 -8.55 -2.41
N PHE A 523 21.02 -9.12 -3.57
CA PHE A 523 20.63 -8.59 -4.87
C PHE A 523 19.68 -9.57 -5.55
N ILE A 524 18.72 -9.06 -6.30
CA ILE A 524 17.97 -9.83 -7.27
C ILE A 524 18.75 -9.75 -8.58
N CYS A 525 19.19 -10.90 -9.07
CA CYS A 525 19.93 -11.04 -10.31
C CYS A 525 19.06 -11.76 -11.33
N GLU A 526 19.04 -11.25 -12.55
CA GLU A 526 18.37 -11.93 -13.66
C GLU A 526 19.33 -12.89 -14.35
N ASN A 527 18.80 -14.01 -14.83
CA ASN A 527 19.55 -14.91 -15.70
C ASN A 527 19.89 -14.18 -17.01
N VAL A 528 21.19 -14.11 -17.33
CA VAL A 528 21.72 -13.41 -18.51
C VAL A 528 21.14 -13.96 -19.82
N ASN A 529 20.77 -15.25 -19.84
CA ASN A 529 20.23 -15.94 -21.01
C ASN A 529 18.69 -16.00 -21.02
N LYS A 530 18.02 -15.67 -19.90
CA LYS A 530 16.57 -15.63 -19.74
C LYS A 530 16.18 -14.56 -18.71
N THR A 531 15.87 -13.37 -19.21
CA THR A 531 15.69 -12.15 -18.40
C THR A 531 14.48 -12.19 -17.45
N THR A 532 13.69 -13.26 -17.48
CA THR A 532 12.50 -13.49 -16.66
C THR A 532 12.75 -14.42 -15.46
N GLU A 533 13.92 -15.05 -15.36
CA GLU A 533 14.30 -15.89 -14.22
C GLU A 533 15.15 -15.07 -13.25
N GLU A 534 14.61 -14.82 -12.05
CA GLU A 534 15.27 -14.09 -10.97
C GLU A 534 15.83 -15.05 -9.92
N ALA A 535 17.08 -14.81 -9.50
CA ALA A 535 17.72 -15.46 -8.38
C ALA A 535 18.17 -14.42 -7.36
N PHE A 536 18.18 -14.78 -6.08
CA PHE A 536 18.86 -13.96 -5.09
C PHE A 536 20.35 -14.23 -5.15
N LEU A 537 21.14 -13.17 -5.10
CA LEU A 537 22.59 -13.19 -4.94
C LEU A 537 22.92 -12.51 -3.62
N LYS A 538 23.36 -13.29 -2.64
CA LYS A 538 23.94 -12.76 -1.41
C LYS A 538 25.40 -12.51 -1.64
N VAL A 539 25.81 -11.32 -1.23
CA VAL A 539 27.18 -10.86 -1.28
C VAL A 539 27.58 -10.48 0.12
N TYR A 540 28.58 -11.18 0.65
CA TYR A 540 29.31 -10.72 1.81
C TYR A 540 30.52 -9.96 1.32
N ARG A 541 30.72 -8.75 1.82
CA ARG A 541 31.90 -7.94 1.50
C ARG A 541 32.51 -7.42 2.79
N GLN A 542 33.82 -7.57 2.93
CA GLN A 542 34.54 -6.99 4.05
C GLN A 542 34.54 -5.45 3.94
N ILE A 543 34.22 -4.77 5.03
CA ILE A 543 34.23 -3.30 5.13
C ILE A 543 35.23 -2.87 6.23
N PRO A 544 35.67 -1.60 6.26
CA PRO A 544 36.59 -1.13 7.29
C PRO A 544 35.95 -1.17 8.68
N HIS A 545 36.77 -1.27 9.73
CA HIS A 545 36.33 -1.01 11.10
C HIS A 545 35.84 0.43 11.27
N VAL A 546 34.98 0.64 12.26
CA VAL A 546 34.44 1.97 12.59
C VAL A 546 35.60 2.95 12.79
N ALA A 547 35.47 4.14 12.21
CA ALA A 547 36.45 5.23 12.25
C ALA A 547 37.77 4.96 11.50
N THR A 548 37.83 3.91 10.67
CA THR A 548 38.99 3.64 9.79
C THR A 548 38.67 3.83 8.30
N GLU A 549 37.47 4.28 7.96
CA GLU A 549 36.98 4.44 6.59
C GLU A 549 37.77 5.51 5.81
N GLY A 550 38.21 6.56 6.52
CA GLY A 550 39.03 7.64 5.97
C GLY A 550 40.54 7.35 5.95
N GLU A 551 40.99 6.22 6.52
CA GLU A 551 42.41 5.88 6.62
C GLU A 551 43.01 5.46 5.26
N PRO A 552 44.34 5.62 5.07
CA PRO A 552 45.02 5.16 3.87
C PRO A 552 44.74 3.68 3.56
N HIS A 553 44.70 3.33 2.28
CA HIS A 553 44.40 1.95 1.84
C HIS A 553 45.37 0.93 2.44
N THR A 554 46.61 1.31 2.76
CA THR A 554 47.60 0.47 3.45
C THR A 554 47.20 0.13 4.89
N ILE A 555 46.52 1.04 5.60
CA ILE A 555 46.00 0.83 6.96
C ILE A 555 44.74 -0.03 6.90
N ARG A 556 43.84 0.24 5.95
CA ARG A 556 42.65 -0.60 5.73
C ARG A 556 43.02 -2.02 5.28
N ALA A 557 44.09 -2.18 4.48
CA ALA A 557 44.57 -3.50 4.04
C ALA A 557 44.98 -4.42 5.19
N GLN A 558 45.48 -3.86 6.29
CA GLN A 558 45.86 -4.64 7.48
C GLN A 558 44.67 -5.32 8.16
N GLN A 559 43.44 -4.86 7.86
CA GLN A 559 42.21 -5.42 8.40
C GLN A 559 41.75 -6.65 7.60
N ALA A 560 42.32 -6.92 6.42
CA ALA A 560 41.90 -8.01 5.54
C ALA A 560 41.97 -9.38 6.22
N GLY A 561 40.87 -10.14 6.14
CA GLY A 561 40.77 -11.46 6.73
C GLY A 561 40.05 -12.47 5.83
N THR A 562 39.82 -13.68 6.33
CA THR A 562 38.97 -14.70 5.69
C THR A 562 37.60 -14.71 6.34
N GLY A 563 36.53 -14.52 5.57
CA GLY A 563 35.16 -14.66 6.07
C GLY A 563 34.71 -16.12 5.97
N THR A 564 34.20 -16.70 7.06
CA THR A 564 33.46 -17.97 7.04
C THR A 564 32.04 -17.72 7.50
N PHE A 565 31.06 -17.86 6.60
CA PHE A 565 29.65 -17.62 6.88
C PHE A 565 28.91 -18.95 7.02
N CYS A 566 28.27 -19.15 8.18
CA CYS A 566 27.67 -20.43 8.56
C CYS A 566 26.46 -20.81 7.68
N ASP A 567 25.77 -19.82 7.13
CA ASP A 567 24.67 -20.02 6.18
C ASP A 567 25.19 -20.54 4.84
N ILE A 568 26.25 -19.96 4.27
CA ILE A 568 26.91 -20.44 3.05
C ILE A 568 27.33 -21.91 3.19
N GLU A 569 28.00 -22.26 4.30
CA GLU A 569 28.38 -23.65 4.57
C GLU A 569 27.17 -24.59 4.65
N ALA A 570 26.06 -24.13 5.25
CA ALA A 570 24.84 -24.91 5.39
C ALA A 570 24.18 -25.15 4.02
N TYR A 571 24.02 -24.10 3.22
CA TYR A 571 23.43 -24.17 1.88
C TYR A 571 24.21 -25.07 0.92
N MET A 572 25.55 -25.03 0.96
CA MET A 572 26.39 -25.98 0.21
C MET A 572 26.14 -27.44 0.62
N LYS A 573 26.02 -27.70 1.94
CA LYS A 573 25.78 -29.05 2.47
C LYS A 573 24.38 -29.57 2.14
N PHE A 574 23.39 -28.69 1.96
CA PHE A 574 22.04 -29.07 1.51
C PHE A 574 22.00 -29.36 0.01
N ALA A 575 22.66 -28.53 -0.79
CA ALA A 575 22.81 -28.77 -2.22
C ALA A 575 23.49 -30.12 -2.50
N ALA A 576 24.57 -30.44 -1.78
CA ALA A 576 25.26 -31.73 -1.90
C ALA A 576 24.40 -32.95 -1.53
N ARG A 577 23.33 -32.75 -0.72
CA ARG A 577 22.39 -33.80 -0.30
C ARG A 577 21.09 -33.82 -1.11
N GLN A 578 20.98 -33.02 -2.16
CA GLN A 578 19.79 -32.93 -3.02
C GLN A 578 18.50 -32.63 -2.24
N ALA A 579 18.58 -31.82 -1.17
CA ALA A 579 17.40 -31.45 -0.39
C ALA A 579 16.44 -30.61 -1.24
N THR A 580 15.26 -31.14 -1.55
CA THR A 580 14.25 -30.49 -2.40
C THR A 580 13.36 -29.47 -1.69
N HIS A 581 13.45 -29.39 -0.35
CA HIS A 581 12.59 -28.55 0.49
C HIS A 581 13.30 -27.33 1.10
N LEU A 582 14.56 -27.09 0.71
CA LEU A 582 15.39 -25.98 1.19
C LEU A 582 15.84 -25.13 0.00
N PRO A 583 16.18 -23.84 0.19
CA PRO A 583 16.71 -23.04 -0.91
C PRO A 583 17.93 -23.69 -1.54
N ILE A 584 17.88 -23.85 -2.85
CA ILE A 584 18.92 -24.53 -3.62
C ILE A 584 20.04 -23.53 -3.87
N CYS A 585 21.19 -23.75 -3.23
CA CYS A 585 22.43 -23.07 -3.56
C CYS A 585 22.77 -23.35 -5.03
N LEU A 586 22.72 -22.33 -5.88
CA LEU A 586 22.99 -22.46 -7.31
C LEU A 586 24.49 -22.55 -7.57
N ALA A 587 25.27 -21.81 -6.79
CA ALA A 587 26.73 -21.79 -6.87
C ALA A 587 27.34 -21.06 -5.66
N HIS A 588 28.66 -21.09 -5.57
CA HIS A 588 29.43 -20.27 -4.65
C HIS A 588 30.72 -19.79 -5.31
N LYS A 589 31.10 -18.54 -5.05
CA LYS A 589 32.37 -17.96 -5.51
C LYS A 589 32.99 -17.11 -4.41
N SER A 590 34.29 -17.27 -4.19
CA SER A 590 35.09 -16.45 -3.30
C SER A 590 36.06 -15.58 -4.11
N GLU A 591 36.14 -14.29 -3.79
CA GLU A 591 37.07 -13.33 -4.39
C GLU A 591 37.80 -12.53 -3.29
N ARG A 592 38.88 -11.86 -3.71
CA ARG A 592 39.60 -10.87 -2.90
C ARG A 592 39.41 -9.48 -3.49
N GLN A 593 39.23 -8.50 -2.61
CA GLN A 593 39.14 -7.08 -2.94
C GLN A 593 40.47 -6.58 -3.53
N ASP A 594 40.38 -5.73 -4.54
CA ASP A 594 41.53 -5.15 -5.24
C ASP A 594 42.24 -4.11 -4.35
N GLU A 595 43.42 -3.64 -4.78
CA GLU A 595 44.25 -2.70 -4.01
C GLU A 595 43.57 -1.34 -3.70
N TYR A 596 42.53 -0.97 -4.46
CA TYR A 596 41.79 0.29 -4.33
C TYR A 596 40.41 0.14 -3.68
N ASP A 597 40.03 -1.07 -3.27
CA ASP A 597 38.73 -1.33 -2.67
C ASP A 597 38.66 -0.91 -1.18
N LEU A 598 37.47 -1.06 -0.58
CA LEU A 598 37.18 -0.66 0.80
C LEU A 598 38.11 -1.33 1.83
N VAL A 599 38.44 -2.59 1.64
CA VAL A 599 39.47 -3.29 2.42
C VAL A 599 40.34 -4.05 1.42
N PRO A 600 41.49 -3.51 0.99
CA PRO A 600 42.36 -4.21 0.04
C PRO A 600 42.72 -5.61 0.52
N ALA A 601 42.64 -6.61 -0.37
CA ALA A 601 42.76 -8.04 -0.06
C ALA A 601 41.70 -8.63 0.89
N GLY A 602 40.71 -7.85 1.32
CA GLY A 602 39.55 -8.32 2.07
C GLY A 602 38.69 -9.27 1.25
N PHE A 603 37.84 -10.07 1.90
CA PHE A 603 37.01 -11.06 1.20
C PHE A 603 35.82 -10.44 0.47
N ILE A 604 35.37 -11.11 -0.60
CA ILE A 604 34.03 -11.00 -1.17
C ILE A 604 33.50 -12.41 -1.44
N GLU A 605 32.37 -12.79 -0.83
CA GLU A 605 31.73 -14.08 -1.04
C GLU A 605 30.40 -13.90 -1.76
N TYR A 606 30.18 -14.69 -2.81
CA TYR A 606 28.97 -14.68 -3.63
C TYR A 606 28.25 -16.02 -3.52
N MET A 607 26.95 -15.98 -3.20
CA MET A 607 26.10 -17.16 -3.20
C MET A 607 24.77 -16.84 -3.90
N PRO A 608 24.58 -17.26 -5.17
CA PRO A 608 23.27 -17.26 -5.79
C PRO A 608 22.41 -18.44 -5.30
N TRP A 609 21.11 -18.23 -5.08
CA TRP A 609 20.13 -19.29 -4.83
C TRP A 609 18.76 -18.98 -5.42
N LEU A 610 17.95 -20.03 -5.59
CA LEU A 610 16.57 -19.93 -6.06
C LEU A 610 15.61 -19.59 -4.91
N ARG A 611 14.63 -18.74 -5.18
CA ARG A 611 13.62 -18.26 -4.22
C ARG A 611 12.94 -19.43 -3.47
N GLY A 612 13.00 -19.40 -2.14
CA GLY A 612 12.50 -20.44 -1.22
C GLY A 612 12.72 -20.04 0.25
N ILE A 613 12.24 -20.84 1.21
CA ILE A 613 12.19 -20.52 2.67
C ILE A 613 13.50 -19.88 3.16
N HIS A 614 13.37 -18.63 3.60
CA HIS A 614 14.48 -17.85 4.13
C HIS A 614 14.77 -18.30 5.58
N HIS A 615 16.05 -18.33 5.95
CA HIS A 615 16.54 -18.50 7.34
C HIS A 615 16.73 -19.95 7.85
N LEU A 616 17.86 -20.55 7.43
CA LEU A 616 18.42 -21.77 8.00
C LEU A 616 19.65 -21.42 8.84
N VAL A 617 19.66 -21.76 10.13
CA VAL A 617 20.85 -21.65 10.98
C VAL A 617 21.36 -23.05 11.29
N GLY A 618 22.60 -23.34 10.87
CA GLY A 618 23.30 -24.59 11.16
C GLY A 618 24.17 -24.44 12.41
N HIS A 619 23.93 -25.27 13.43
CA HIS A 619 24.80 -25.32 14.62
C HIS A 619 25.88 -26.38 14.44
N LYS A 620 27.15 -25.93 14.30
CA LYS A 620 28.31 -26.76 13.91
C LYS A 620 28.58 -27.91 14.90
N GLY A 621 28.21 -27.76 16.17
CA GLY A 621 28.37 -28.79 17.21
C GLY A 621 27.25 -29.84 17.29
N SER A 622 26.05 -29.59 16.71
CA SER A 622 24.88 -30.47 16.90
C SER A 622 24.36 -31.13 15.62
N LYS A 623 24.94 -30.82 14.45
CA LYS A 623 24.47 -31.30 13.12
C LYS A 623 22.97 -31.12 12.88
N LYS A 624 22.35 -30.10 13.50
CA LYS A 624 20.94 -29.73 13.32
C LYS A 624 20.82 -28.47 12.45
N ILE A 625 19.72 -28.39 11.73
CA ILE A 625 19.30 -27.24 10.92
C ILE A 625 18.03 -26.70 11.57
N TYR A 626 18.05 -25.44 11.99
CA TYR A 626 16.88 -24.78 12.57
C TYR A 626 16.24 -23.87 11.53
N ILE A 627 14.91 -23.94 11.42
CA ILE A 627 14.10 -22.90 10.78
C ILE A 627 13.75 -21.92 11.88
N VAL A 628 14.16 -20.66 11.76
CA VAL A 628 13.89 -19.64 12.76
C VAL A 628 13.33 -18.40 12.09
N ASP A 629 12.04 -18.16 12.30
CA ASP A 629 11.56 -16.84 12.72
C ASP A 629 10.18 -16.94 13.40
N PHE A 630 10.17 -16.69 14.71
CA PHE A 630 9.10 -15.92 15.33
C PHE A 630 9.77 -14.63 15.82
N THR A 631 9.22 -13.50 15.39
CA THR A 631 9.58 -12.16 15.88
C THR A 631 9.53 -12.09 17.39
N VAL A 632 10.67 -11.85 18.05
CA VAL A 632 10.71 -11.15 19.32
C VAL A 632 11.83 -10.11 19.29
N THR A 633 11.38 -8.86 19.25
CA THR A 633 12.11 -7.67 19.66
C THR A 633 12.51 -7.76 21.12
N HIS A 634 13.81 -7.75 21.44
CA HIS A 634 14.50 -7.03 22.52
C HIS A 634 15.85 -7.69 22.89
N LEU A 635 16.87 -6.85 23.14
CA LEU A 635 18.13 -7.20 23.79
C LEU A 635 17.86 -7.79 25.19
N MET A 636 18.48 -8.92 25.54
CA MET A 636 18.62 -9.34 26.94
C MET A 636 20.08 -9.70 27.26
N GLU A 637 20.53 -9.17 28.39
CA GLU A 637 21.87 -9.32 28.96
C GLU A 637 22.19 -10.77 29.33
N ALA A 638 23.49 -11.09 29.39
CA ALA A 638 24.09 -12.42 29.47
C ALA A 638 23.86 -13.24 30.77
N LYS A 639 22.76 -13.04 31.50
CA LYS A 639 22.48 -13.72 32.79
C LYS A 639 21.04 -14.20 33.03
N ALA A 640 20.19 -14.31 32.01
CA ALA A 640 18.87 -14.92 32.20
C ALA A 640 18.95 -16.47 32.12
N ASP A 641 18.60 -17.14 33.22
CA ASP A 641 18.57 -18.60 33.36
C ASP A 641 17.52 -19.25 32.44
N TRP A 642 17.92 -20.36 31.81
CA TRP A 642 17.25 -21.03 30.67
C TRP A 642 16.10 -22.00 31.04
N ASN A 643 15.31 -21.76 32.08
CA ASN A 643 14.43 -22.83 32.61
C ASN A 643 12.91 -22.75 32.34
N ASP A 644 12.35 -21.70 31.72
CA ASP A 644 10.87 -21.56 31.71
C ASP A 644 10.20 -21.25 30.34
N PHE A 645 10.62 -21.90 29.24
CA PHE A 645 9.74 -21.98 28.06
C PHE A 645 9.37 -23.41 27.66
N PHE A 646 8.09 -23.66 27.90
CA PHE A 646 7.34 -24.89 27.74
C PHE A 646 7.27 -25.35 26.27
N PHE A 647 7.42 -26.65 26.11
CA PHE A 647 7.23 -27.44 24.89
C PHE A 647 5.82 -27.28 24.27
N ALA A 648 5.77 -27.00 22.96
CA ALA A 648 4.70 -27.41 22.03
C ALA A 648 5.24 -27.38 20.58
N SER A 649 6.00 -28.40 20.14
CA SER A 649 5.59 -29.47 19.19
C SER A 649 5.56 -29.01 17.70
N TRP A 650 6.23 -29.60 16.69
CA TRP A 650 6.45 -31.02 16.31
C TRP A 650 7.73 -31.19 15.42
N VAL A 651 8.68 -32.12 15.64
CA VAL A 651 8.82 -33.58 15.38
C VAL A 651 9.78 -33.90 14.21
N LEU A 652 10.98 -34.41 14.53
CA LEU A 652 11.66 -35.52 13.83
C LEU A 652 12.50 -36.33 14.85
N ALA A 653 12.04 -37.57 15.11
CA ALA A 653 12.63 -38.68 15.90
C ALA A 653 12.24 -38.85 17.40
N TYR A 654 11.96 -40.11 17.78
CA TYR A 654 11.58 -40.59 19.11
C TYR A 654 12.79 -41.19 19.86
N PRO A 655 12.90 -41.03 21.20
CA PRO A 655 13.90 -41.73 22.01
C PRO A 655 13.56 -43.23 22.14
N PRO A 656 14.55 -44.11 22.43
CA PRO A 656 14.31 -45.55 22.62
C PRO A 656 13.39 -45.82 23.82
N LYS A 657 12.58 -46.89 23.73
CA LYS A 657 11.72 -47.35 24.83
C LYS A 657 12.56 -47.61 26.08
N GLY A 658 12.28 -46.87 27.17
CA GLY A 658 12.83 -47.13 28.51
C GLY A 658 13.55 -45.97 29.20
N THR A 659 13.56 -44.76 28.64
CA THR A 659 14.16 -43.59 29.31
C THR A 659 13.21 -43.04 30.37
N ASN A 660 13.40 -43.46 31.63
CA ASN A 660 12.73 -42.85 32.78
C ASN A 660 13.43 -41.54 33.16
N GLY A 661 12.61 -40.52 33.40
CA GLY A 661 13.06 -39.17 33.72
C GLY A 661 13.69 -39.04 35.11
N MET A 662 14.41 -37.93 35.23
CA MET A 662 15.02 -37.30 36.41
C MET A 662 16.39 -37.80 36.86
N ASN A 663 17.26 -36.78 36.99
CA ASN A 663 18.39 -36.62 37.89
C ASN A 663 19.58 -37.57 37.70
N SER A 664 20.59 -37.12 36.98
CA SER A 664 21.92 -36.90 37.59
C SER A 664 22.89 -36.31 36.57
N GLU A 665 23.82 -35.51 37.09
CA GLU A 665 25.02 -35.04 36.43
C GLU A 665 25.84 -36.20 35.83
N VAL A 666 26.74 -35.83 34.90
CA VAL A 666 27.98 -36.54 34.50
C VAL A 666 28.03 -37.09 33.05
N THR A 667 28.94 -36.44 32.29
CA THR A 667 29.72 -36.83 31.11
C THR A 667 29.04 -37.40 29.86
N SER A 668 29.35 -36.76 28.72
CA SER A 668 28.98 -37.19 27.37
C SER A 668 29.31 -38.67 27.10
N PRO A 669 28.38 -39.47 26.57
CA PRO A 669 28.66 -40.85 26.20
C PRO A 669 29.45 -40.94 24.88
N ASP A 670 30.41 -41.87 24.86
CA ASP A 670 31.20 -42.25 23.70
C ASP A 670 30.31 -42.66 22.51
N MET A 671 30.53 -42.02 21.36
CA MET A 671 29.74 -42.17 20.13
C MET A 671 30.40 -43.08 19.09
N SER A 672 31.36 -43.90 19.49
CA SER A 672 32.10 -44.85 18.65
C SER A 672 31.24 -45.84 17.84
N ASN A 673 29.96 -46.04 18.18
CA ASN A 673 29.07 -46.99 17.51
C ASN A 673 27.85 -46.38 16.78
N TRP A 674 27.82 -45.06 16.57
CA TRP A 674 26.72 -44.39 15.85
C TRP A 674 26.93 -44.53 14.34
N LYS A 675 26.02 -45.22 13.65
CA LYS A 675 26.03 -45.35 12.18
C LYS A 675 25.24 -44.19 11.56
N PHE A 676 25.84 -43.50 10.59
CA PHE A 676 25.32 -42.31 9.90
C PHE A 676 24.40 -42.63 8.73
#